data_AF-A0A2L0F1E4-F1
#
_entry.id   AF-A0A2L0F1E4-F1
#
_cell.length_a   1.000
_cell.length_b   1.000
_cell.length_c   1.000
_cell.angle_alpha   90.00
_cell.angle_beta   90.00
_cell.angle_gamma   90.00
#
_symmetry.space_group_name_H-M   'P 1'
#
loop_
_entity.id
_entity.type
_entity.pdbx_description
1 polymer ?
#
loop_
_entity_poly.entity_id
_entity_poly.type
_entity_poly.pdbx_seq_one_letter_code
_entity_poly.pdbx_strand_id
1 'polypeptide(L)'
;MVDRPPSLAARAAALFASSLVVSGTSLLGGCLSRPIEPQDTRTTNTIVERLPQRIDKIDLLLTIDNSASMKDKQEILQDAVPDLVGRLVNPRCVNPLDPRESSAPKLPSDPCPAGTEREFQPITDIHIGIISTSLGDHGAGSCPVDGTVSDLAHFSKDDKGHLVARSDVDDTDDDDDDPPTYQNLGFLAWDPEQKLSPAGEAVFDDLAGGGLVPTLKNMVRGVGDRGCGYESQLESWYRFLVEPAPHASIVMEGTTAVLKDVDQDLLAQRREFLRPDSLLAIIMLSDENDCSIREGGRSYVAAYTDRNWRMYRPRTECAEKGPADVCCKSCWEARGDCPVDPTCGPEGEPARLKKEEDPYNLRCFDQKRRFGMDLLYPIDRYTKALTEATVPDRHGEIVANPLFSDLDPTDANNTIRSPDLVFFAGIVGVPWQDIARVNEAGEPDLIKGKDGDGNIVGGFKSASELGRPNAGASSTWEIILGDPAKYTPPLDPHMKEWPAPRSGVNPITGTAIAGPDAPDDANDINGHEWFPDVGFGDLQYACVFPLKQPMEQGDDCDDEVDRKNPLCENRADGTDSPRQVRAKAYPGLRQLQLIRDLGDQGIVGSVCPSQTEDSQKADYGYRPAVGAIIDRLKTKLGGQCLARALTPDEKGQVSCLVLEARTVPDGQCSCEQHPARRKVPDEHLVAEREVLEDPISKAGGRNCVCEVEQLIEPEELKACQETVPPAPVEVGGERVNGWCYVDPGIGVGKPEVVATCPSTERRQVRFTGEGEALPGATQFVICSGDSR
;
A
#
# COMPACT_ATOMS: atom_id res chain seq x y z
N MET A 1 -30.60 -61.18 -33.65
CA MET A 1 -29.38 -61.18 -34.48
C MET A 1 -28.30 -60.51 -33.61
N VAL A 2 -27.14 -61.09 -33.28
CA VAL A 2 -26.13 -61.80 -34.13
C VAL A 2 -25.53 -60.79 -35.12
N ASP A 3 -24.24 -60.43 -35.16
CA ASP A 3 -23.02 -60.83 -34.39
C ASP A 3 -21.88 -59.79 -34.67
N ARG A 4 -20.68 -59.69 -34.05
CA ARG A 4 -20.01 -60.33 -32.89
C ARG A 4 -18.77 -59.48 -32.45
N PRO A 5 -18.47 -59.28 -31.15
CA PRO A 5 -17.20 -58.67 -30.67
C PRO A 5 -16.14 -59.72 -30.25
N PRO A 6 -14.83 -59.45 -30.48
CA PRO A 6 -13.81 -59.61 -29.42
C PRO A 6 -12.57 -58.67 -29.58
N SER A 7 -11.54 -58.66 -28.72
CA SER A 7 -11.43 -58.60 -27.24
C SER A 7 -9.95 -58.72 -26.81
N LEU A 8 -9.53 -57.98 -25.77
CA LEU A 8 -8.55 -58.37 -24.74
C LEU A 8 -7.18 -59.01 -25.10
N ALA A 9 -6.09 -58.31 -24.77
CA ALA A 9 -4.92 -58.81 -24.00
C ALA A 9 -4.03 -57.58 -23.66
N ALA A 10 -3.35 -57.43 -22.52
CA ALA A 10 -2.99 -58.28 -21.37
C ALA A 10 -2.74 -57.33 -20.15
N ARG A 11 -2.48 -57.66 -18.86
CA ARG A 11 -2.47 -58.81 -17.90
C ARG A 11 -2.16 -58.17 -16.51
N ALA A 12 -2.18 -58.75 -15.31
CA ALA A 12 -2.58 -60.04 -14.67
C ALA A 12 -2.48 -59.82 -13.13
N ALA A 13 -3.11 -60.54 -12.20
CA ALA A 13 -4.20 -61.53 -12.26
C ALA A 13 -4.84 -61.75 -10.86
N ALA A 14 -6.06 -62.30 -10.85
CA ALA A 14 -6.61 -63.33 -9.95
C ALA A 14 -6.43 -63.22 -8.41
N LEU A 15 -7.49 -63.10 -7.60
CA LEU A 15 -8.56 -64.10 -7.29
C LEU A 15 -8.08 -65.33 -6.50
N PHE A 16 -8.72 -65.59 -5.35
CA PHE A 16 -9.70 -66.69 -5.22
C PHE A 16 -10.46 -66.62 -3.88
N ALA A 17 -11.67 -67.18 -3.84
CA ALA A 17 -12.43 -67.44 -2.62
C ALA A 17 -12.88 -68.91 -2.59
N SER A 18 -12.86 -69.55 -1.42
CA SER A 18 -13.51 -70.84 -1.15
C SER A 18 -13.62 -71.11 0.35
N SER A 19 -14.71 -71.74 0.77
CA SER A 19 -15.07 -71.98 2.17
C SER A 19 -14.64 -73.39 2.64
N LEU A 20 -14.29 -73.53 3.91
CA LEU A 20 -14.53 -74.78 4.65
C LEU A 20 -14.68 -74.51 6.16
N VAL A 21 -15.49 -75.32 6.84
CA VAL A 21 -15.75 -75.23 8.29
C VAL A 21 -15.04 -76.36 9.02
N VAL A 22 -14.35 -76.04 10.11
CA VAL A 22 -13.89 -77.01 11.12
C VAL A 22 -14.22 -76.45 12.51
N SER A 23 -14.86 -77.27 13.35
CA SER A 23 -15.30 -76.91 14.69
C SER A 23 -14.26 -77.30 15.75
N GLY A 24 -13.98 -76.43 16.74
CA GLY A 24 -13.01 -76.73 17.80
C GLY A 24 -12.93 -75.68 18.92
N THR A 25 -13.79 -75.84 19.94
CA THR A 25 -13.76 -75.14 21.26
C THR A 25 -12.37 -75.23 21.93
N SER A 26 -11.85 -74.27 22.71
CA SER A 26 -12.45 -73.42 23.77
C SER A 26 -11.50 -72.21 24.06
N LEU A 27 -11.87 -71.04 24.58
CA LEU A 27 -12.35 -70.72 25.95
C LEU A 27 -12.78 -69.22 26.06
N LEU A 28 -13.73 -68.96 26.96
CA LEU A 28 -14.01 -67.71 27.72
C LEU A 28 -13.41 -66.35 27.28
N GLY A 29 -14.29 -65.40 26.89
CA GLY A 29 -14.01 -63.96 26.82
C GLY A 29 -15.30 -63.17 26.49
N GLY A 30 -15.63 -62.14 27.28
CA GLY A 30 -16.94 -61.47 27.19
C GLY A 30 -17.01 -60.35 26.15
N CYS A 31 -18.08 -60.30 25.36
CA CYS A 31 -18.36 -59.19 24.45
C CYS A 31 -18.84 -57.94 25.21
N LEU A 32 -17.93 -57.01 25.52
CA LEU A 32 -18.31 -55.63 25.85
C LEU A 32 -18.68 -54.89 24.56
N SER A 33 -19.96 -54.78 24.28
CA SER A 33 -20.50 -53.89 23.24
C SER A 33 -20.40 -52.44 23.71
N ARG A 34 -19.20 -51.85 23.62
CA ARG A 34 -18.99 -50.42 23.83
C ARG A 34 -19.58 -49.66 22.64
N PRO A 35 -20.55 -48.75 22.82
CA PRO A 35 -20.95 -47.84 21.75
C PRO A 35 -19.73 -47.02 21.32
N ILE A 36 -19.51 -46.90 20.02
CA ILE A 36 -18.64 -45.85 19.50
C ILE A 36 -19.49 -44.58 19.53
N GLU A 37 -19.32 -43.81 20.59
CA GLU A 37 -19.80 -42.44 20.69
C GLU A 37 -19.22 -41.64 19.52
N PRO A 38 -20.01 -40.84 18.78
CA PRO A 38 -19.46 -40.00 17.73
C PRO A 38 -18.43 -39.05 18.34
N GLN A 39 -17.18 -39.08 17.85
CA GLN A 39 -16.30 -37.97 18.14
C GLN A 39 -16.86 -36.74 17.45
N ASP A 40 -17.27 -35.75 18.25
CA ASP A 40 -17.48 -34.38 17.81
C ASP A 40 -16.11 -33.83 17.38
N THR A 41 -15.77 -34.00 16.09
CA THR A 41 -14.46 -33.62 15.54
C THR A 41 -14.38 -32.12 15.36
N ARG A 42 -14.33 -31.40 16.47
CA ARG A 42 -13.94 -30.00 16.52
C ARG A 42 -12.52 -29.88 16.00
N THR A 43 -12.37 -29.40 14.77
CA THR A 43 -11.11 -28.85 14.29
C THR A 43 -10.86 -27.55 15.04
N THR A 44 -10.10 -27.63 16.14
CA THR A 44 -9.51 -26.47 16.81
C THR A 44 -8.50 -25.84 15.86
N ASN A 45 -8.98 -24.98 14.97
CA ASN A 45 -8.13 -24.17 14.11
C ASN A 45 -7.41 -23.17 15.00
N THR A 46 -6.13 -23.45 15.30
CA THR A 46 -5.25 -22.53 16.03
C THR A 46 -4.95 -21.33 15.12
N ILE A 47 -5.78 -20.29 15.20
CA ILE A 47 -5.53 -19.02 14.54
C ILE A 47 -4.45 -18.31 15.36
N VAL A 48 -3.24 -18.26 14.82
CA VAL A 48 -2.14 -17.42 15.33
C VAL A 48 -2.45 -15.97 14.95
N GLU A 49 -3.25 -15.31 15.79
CA GLU A 49 -3.68 -13.93 15.60
C GLU A 49 -2.58 -13.00 16.12
N ARG A 50 -1.86 -12.33 15.20
CA ARG A 50 -0.88 -11.30 15.56
C ARG A 50 -1.64 -10.03 15.91
N LEU A 51 -1.96 -9.86 17.20
CA LEU A 51 -2.41 -8.57 17.68
C LEU A 51 -1.22 -7.59 17.60
N PRO A 52 -1.39 -6.43 16.94
CA PRO A 52 -0.31 -5.47 16.78
C PRO A 52 0.11 -4.94 18.15
N GLN A 53 1.39 -4.58 18.28
CA GLN A 53 1.82 -3.77 19.41
C GLN A 53 1.12 -2.40 19.35
N ARG A 54 0.90 -1.77 20.51
CA ARG A 54 0.41 -0.39 20.54
C ARG A 54 1.51 0.51 19.96
N ILE A 55 1.25 1.08 18.78
CA ILE A 55 2.20 1.96 18.11
C ILE A 55 1.87 3.42 18.41
N ASP A 56 2.87 4.18 18.88
CA ASP A 56 2.83 5.63 19.09
C ASP A 56 3.80 6.41 18.18
N LYS A 57 4.52 5.71 17.28
CA LYS A 57 5.46 6.27 16.29
C LYS A 57 5.03 6.02 14.86
N ILE A 58 5.21 7.01 13.98
CA ILE A 58 4.95 6.87 12.54
C ILE A 58 6.16 7.31 11.72
N ASP A 59 6.56 6.50 10.75
CA ASP A 59 7.43 6.94 9.64
C ASP A 59 6.52 7.14 8.41
N LEU A 60 6.45 8.37 7.92
CA LEU A 60 5.60 8.78 6.81
C LEU A 60 6.48 9.13 5.61
N LEU A 61 6.40 8.33 4.54
CA LEU A 61 7.07 8.61 3.27
C LEU A 61 6.05 9.12 2.26
N LEU A 62 6.26 10.33 1.75
CA LEU A 62 5.55 10.82 0.57
C LEU A 62 6.36 10.47 -0.69
N THR A 63 5.76 9.77 -1.64
CA THR A 63 6.35 9.46 -2.95
C THR A 63 5.62 10.27 -4.00
N ILE A 64 6.19 11.40 -4.39
CA ILE A 64 5.51 12.41 -5.20
C ILE A 64 6.01 12.33 -6.63
N ASP A 65 5.10 12.05 -7.55
CA ASP A 65 5.36 12.09 -8.98
C ASP A 65 5.72 13.51 -9.42
N ASN A 66 6.81 13.62 -10.18
CA ASN A 66 7.39 14.87 -10.68
C ASN A 66 7.41 14.98 -12.21
N SER A 67 6.56 14.18 -12.88
CA SER A 67 6.18 14.37 -14.29
C SER A 67 5.64 15.78 -14.55
N ALA A 68 5.77 16.26 -15.79
CA ALA A 68 5.39 17.62 -16.19
C ALA A 68 3.91 17.96 -15.95
N SER A 69 3.04 16.95 -15.87
CA SER A 69 1.62 17.09 -15.55
C SER A 69 1.31 17.25 -14.06
N MET A 70 2.27 17.13 -13.16
CA MET A 70 1.98 16.94 -11.72
C MET A 70 1.72 18.21 -10.92
N LYS A 71 1.99 19.40 -11.46
CA LYS A 71 1.92 20.67 -10.74
C LYS A 71 0.59 20.92 -10.01
N ASP A 72 -0.53 20.84 -10.71
CA ASP A 72 -1.87 21.10 -10.12
C ASP A 72 -2.23 20.04 -9.05
N LYS A 73 -1.75 18.80 -9.22
CA LYS A 73 -1.93 17.71 -8.26
C LYS A 73 -1.11 17.94 -7.00
N GLN A 74 0.11 18.45 -7.14
CA GLN A 74 0.97 18.83 -6.01
C GLN A 74 0.41 20.05 -5.26
N GLU A 75 -0.20 21.03 -5.93
CA GLU A 75 -0.91 22.14 -5.26
C GLU A 75 -2.08 21.62 -4.38
N ILE A 76 -2.84 20.63 -4.87
CA ILE A 76 -3.91 19.99 -4.09
C ILE A 76 -3.33 19.16 -2.92
N LEU A 77 -2.17 18.51 -3.10
CA LEU A 77 -1.50 17.80 -2.01
C LEU A 77 -1.00 18.76 -0.92
N GLN A 78 -0.45 19.92 -1.29
CA GLN A 78 -0.05 20.95 -0.33
C GLN A 78 -1.23 21.38 0.56
N ASP A 79 -2.43 21.55 0.01
CA ASP A 79 -3.61 21.88 0.83
C ASP A 79 -4.14 20.70 1.67
N ALA A 80 -3.92 19.45 1.25
CA ALA A 80 -4.39 18.25 1.97
C ALA A 80 -3.42 17.72 3.04
N VAL A 81 -2.11 17.97 2.92
CA VAL A 81 -1.08 17.57 3.89
C VAL A 81 -1.30 18.13 5.32
N PRO A 82 -1.73 19.40 5.51
CA PRO A 82 -2.15 19.91 6.83
C PRO A 82 -3.28 19.10 7.46
N ASP A 83 -4.24 18.61 6.68
CA ASP A 83 -5.34 17.77 7.19
C ASP A 83 -4.87 16.35 7.55
N LEU A 84 -3.89 15.81 6.82
CA LEU A 84 -3.26 14.51 7.09
C LEU A 84 -2.49 14.54 8.41
N VAL A 85 -1.45 15.39 8.49
CA VAL A 85 -0.59 15.49 9.68
C VAL A 85 -1.39 16.04 10.85
N GLY A 86 -2.25 17.03 10.61
CA GLY A 86 -3.16 17.59 11.61
C GLY A 86 -4.10 16.57 12.23
N ARG A 87 -4.63 15.61 11.47
CA ARG A 87 -5.48 14.54 12.04
C ARG A 87 -4.68 13.47 12.78
N LEU A 88 -3.38 13.27 12.48
CA LEU A 88 -2.50 12.40 13.27
C LEU A 88 -2.11 13.04 14.62
N VAL A 89 -1.70 14.31 14.62
CA VAL A 89 -1.20 14.99 15.82
C VAL A 89 -2.33 15.63 16.65
N ASN A 90 -3.50 15.88 16.06
CA ASN A 90 -4.69 16.42 16.74
C ASN A 90 -5.96 15.65 16.33
N PRO A 91 -6.09 14.34 16.68
CA PRO A 91 -7.19 13.48 16.23
C PRO A 91 -8.56 14.01 16.66
N ARG A 92 -9.60 13.80 15.84
CA ARG A 92 -10.94 14.33 16.14
C ARG A 92 -11.51 13.69 17.40
N CYS A 93 -12.21 14.48 18.19
CA CYS A 93 -13.13 13.94 19.19
C CYS A 93 -14.38 13.43 18.47
N VAL A 94 -14.82 12.22 18.77
CA VAL A 94 -15.99 11.55 18.21
C VAL A 94 -16.97 11.16 19.32
N ASN A 95 -18.27 11.21 19.06
CA ASN A 95 -19.28 10.63 19.97
C ASN A 95 -19.31 9.09 19.80
N PRO A 96 -19.06 8.28 20.85
CA PRO A 96 -19.02 6.81 20.75
C PRO A 96 -20.37 6.14 20.40
N LEU A 97 -21.46 6.91 20.37
CA LEU A 97 -22.82 6.47 20.01
C LEU A 97 -23.30 7.06 18.66
N ASP A 98 -22.65 8.09 18.14
CA ASP A 98 -22.85 8.61 16.78
C ASP A 98 -21.54 9.23 16.25
N PRO A 99 -20.62 8.43 15.65
CA PRO A 99 -19.30 8.90 15.24
C PRO A 99 -19.28 10.07 14.23
N ARG A 100 -20.44 10.44 13.67
CA ARG A 100 -20.61 11.61 12.78
C ARG A 100 -20.61 12.92 13.57
N GLU A 101 -20.99 12.90 14.84
CA GLU A 101 -20.74 14.01 15.76
C GLU A 101 -19.24 14.03 16.11
N SER A 102 -18.46 14.67 15.22
CA SER A 102 -17.01 14.79 15.36
C SER A 102 -16.52 16.23 15.28
N SER A 103 -15.48 16.55 16.05
CA SER A 103 -14.83 17.87 16.04
C SER A 103 -13.37 17.76 16.49
N ALA A 104 -12.45 18.44 15.81
CA ALA A 104 -11.09 18.61 16.31
C ALA A 104 -11.06 19.67 17.45
N PRO A 105 -10.45 19.37 18.62
CA PRO A 105 -10.09 20.39 19.60
C PRO A 105 -9.06 21.38 19.03
N LYS A 106 -8.83 22.50 19.74
CA LYS A 106 -7.94 23.56 19.22
C LYS A 106 -6.48 23.15 19.28
N LEU A 107 -6.10 22.36 20.27
CA LEU A 107 -4.74 21.85 20.47
C LEU A 107 -4.73 20.32 20.64
N PRO A 108 -3.62 19.64 20.28
CA PRO A 108 -3.38 18.22 20.60
C PRO A 108 -3.64 17.85 22.07
N SER A 109 -3.30 18.76 22.98
CA SER A 109 -3.41 18.60 24.44
C SER A 109 -4.76 19.01 25.03
N ASP A 110 -5.69 19.56 24.25
CA ASP A 110 -7.03 19.89 24.74
C ASP A 110 -7.84 18.59 25.00
N PRO A 111 -8.60 18.52 26.11
CA PRO A 111 -9.53 17.42 26.36
C PRO A 111 -10.75 17.51 25.43
N CYS A 112 -11.34 16.37 25.12
CA CYS A 112 -12.56 16.33 24.32
C CYS A 112 -13.79 16.95 25.02
N PRO A 113 -14.74 17.52 24.26
CA PRO A 113 -16.06 17.88 24.78
C PRO A 113 -16.73 16.72 25.53
N ALA A 114 -17.41 17.03 26.64
CA ALA A 114 -18.05 16.00 27.47
C ALA A 114 -19.07 15.17 26.68
N GLY A 115 -18.87 13.84 26.64
CA GLY A 115 -19.64 12.90 25.82
C GLY A 115 -18.94 12.48 24.51
N THR A 116 -17.75 13.01 24.22
CA THR A 116 -16.90 12.61 23.08
C THR A 116 -15.50 12.21 23.55
N GLU A 117 -14.82 11.37 22.78
CA GLU A 117 -13.44 10.90 23.03
C GLU A 117 -12.58 10.99 21.77
N ARG A 118 -11.25 11.01 21.88
CA ARG A 118 -10.35 11.10 20.72
C ARG A 118 -10.45 9.81 19.89
N GLU A 119 -10.52 9.92 18.57
CA GLU A 119 -10.62 8.77 17.65
C GLU A 119 -9.38 7.85 17.67
N PHE A 120 -8.23 8.36 18.08
CA PHE A 120 -7.04 7.64 18.56
C PHE A 120 -6.19 8.61 19.40
N GLN A 121 -5.11 8.16 20.04
CA GLN A 121 -4.25 9.06 20.82
C GLN A 121 -3.47 10.01 19.89
N PRO A 122 -3.27 11.29 20.26
CA PRO A 122 -2.39 12.21 19.54
C PRO A 122 -1.00 11.60 19.32
N ILE A 123 -0.53 11.57 18.08
CA ILE A 123 0.81 11.07 17.76
C ILE A 123 1.84 12.17 18.01
N THR A 124 2.81 11.89 18.88
CA THR A 124 3.85 12.82 19.34
C THR A 124 5.25 12.45 18.86
N ASP A 125 5.36 11.49 17.94
CA ASP A 125 6.62 11.07 17.35
C ASP A 125 6.43 10.64 15.88
N ILE A 126 6.77 11.52 14.93
CA ILE A 126 6.61 11.26 13.49
C ILE A 126 7.86 11.66 12.71
N HIS A 127 8.44 10.74 11.94
CA HIS A 127 9.39 11.07 10.87
C HIS A 127 8.62 11.28 9.57
N ILE A 128 8.87 12.37 8.85
CA ILE A 128 8.23 12.68 7.55
C ILE A 128 9.29 12.94 6.49
N GLY A 129 9.43 12.02 5.55
CA GLY A 129 10.32 12.10 4.41
C GLY A 129 9.55 12.27 3.10
N ILE A 130 10.19 12.88 2.10
CA ILE A 130 9.67 12.94 0.73
C ILE A 130 10.73 12.36 -0.21
N ILE A 131 10.29 11.63 -1.23
CA ILE A 131 11.08 11.27 -2.41
C ILE A 131 10.29 11.64 -3.67
N SER A 132 11.00 11.95 -4.75
CA SER A 132 10.39 12.05 -6.08
C SER A 132 10.36 10.68 -6.79
N THR A 133 9.86 10.66 -8.02
CA THR A 133 9.85 9.48 -8.90
C THR A 133 10.98 9.49 -9.95
N SER A 134 11.87 10.49 -9.91
CA SER A 134 13.04 10.63 -10.79
C SER A 134 14.14 9.61 -10.45
N LEU A 135 14.29 8.56 -11.26
CA LEU A 135 15.45 7.66 -11.27
C LEU A 135 16.28 7.77 -12.58
N GLY A 136 16.20 8.92 -13.27
CA GLY A 136 16.87 9.15 -14.54
C GLY A 136 16.34 8.29 -15.71
N ASP A 137 17.16 8.15 -16.75
CA ASP A 137 16.79 7.42 -17.99
C ASP A 137 17.28 5.97 -18.05
N HIS A 138 17.67 5.40 -16.90
CA HIS A 138 18.16 4.01 -16.80
C HIS A 138 19.43 3.71 -17.61
N GLY A 139 20.14 4.74 -18.09
CA GLY A 139 21.35 4.65 -18.92
C GLY A 139 21.11 4.87 -20.42
N ALA A 140 19.94 5.38 -20.81
CA ALA A 140 19.59 5.64 -22.20
C ALA A 140 20.31 6.86 -22.82
N GLY A 141 20.71 7.85 -22.02
CA GLY A 141 21.25 9.13 -22.51
C GLY A 141 20.21 10.05 -23.17
N SER A 142 18.93 9.87 -22.83
CA SER A 142 17.80 10.69 -23.27
C SER A 142 17.41 11.76 -22.24
N CYS A 143 17.78 11.59 -20.97
CA CYS A 143 17.52 12.51 -19.87
C CYS A 143 18.84 12.88 -19.17
N PRO A 144 19.59 13.88 -19.66
CA PRO A 144 20.87 14.26 -19.07
C PRO A 144 20.72 14.78 -17.63
N VAL A 145 21.56 14.27 -16.73
CA VAL A 145 21.57 14.63 -15.29
C VAL A 145 22.38 15.91 -15.02
N ASP A 146 23.30 16.29 -15.93
CA ASP A 146 24.17 17.46 -15.75
C ASP A 146 23.42 18.80 -15.98
N GLY A 147 23.19 19.54 -14.88
CA GLY A 147 22.61 20.90 -14.84
C GLY A 147 23.47 21.97 -15.53
N THR A 148 23.58 21.88 -16.85
CA THR A 148 24.35 22.82 -17.70
C THR A 148 23.50 23.99 -18.24
N VAL A 149 22.27 24.12 -17.76
CA VAL A 149 21.44 25.32 -17.87
C VAL A 149 21.52 26.04 -16.52
N SER A 150 21.99 27.29 -16.51
CA SER A 150 22.25 28.10 -15.31
C SER A 150 21.01 28.46 -14.48
N ASP A 151 19.83 28.07 -14.95
CA ASP A 151 18.53 28.58 -14.52
C ASP A 151 17.68 27.43 -13.92
N LEU A 152 18.31 26.28 -13.60
CA LEU A 152 17.65 25.02 -13.21
C LEU A 152 18.47 24.19 -12.18
N ALA A 153 19.35 24.79 -11.39
CA ALA A 153 20.32 24.06 -10.55
C ALA A 153 19.67 23.14 -9.49
N HIS A 154 18.50 23.53 -8.95
CA HIS A 154 17.91 22.91 -7.76
C HIS A 154 17.02 21.69 -8.04
N PHE A 155 16.61 21.44 -9.29
CA PHE A 155 15.74 20.31 -9.68
C PHE A 155 16.51 19.22 -10.44
N SER A 156 16.72 18.05 -9.82
CA SER A 156 17.36 16.91 -10.50
C SER A 156 16.35 16.03 -11.25
N LYS A 157 16.84 15.44 -12.34
CA LYS A 157 16.15 14.44 -13.16
C LYS A 157 16.51 13.00 -12.78
N ASP A 158 17.49 12.84 -11.89
CA ASP A 158 17.82 11.62 -11.17
C ASP A 158 18.00 11.99 -9.70
N ASP A 159 16.95 11.81 -8.91
CA ASP A 159 16.96 12.00 -7.46
C ASP A 159 17.43 10.73 -6.73
N LYS A 160 17.70 9.64 -7.46
CA LYS A 160 18.28 8.39 -6.94
C LYS A 160 17.51 7.77 -5.77
N GLY A 161 16.23 8.10 -5.59
CA GLY A 161 15.48 7.71 -4.40
C GLY A 161 16.09 8.22 -3.09
N HIS A 162 16.89 9.28 -3.12
CA HIS A 162 17.31 10.02 -1.93
C HIS A 162 16.15 10.87 -1.41
N LEU A 163 16.13 11.14 -0.11
CA LEU A 163 15.19 12.08 0.49
C LEU A 163 15.38 13.49 -0.10
N VAL A 164 14.29 14.09 -0.59
CA VAL A 164 14.27 15.45 -1.15
C VAL A 164 13.67 16.43 -0.16
N ALA A 165 14.41 17.50 0.10
CA ALA A 165 14.02 18.59 1.00
C ALA A 165 14.42 19.91 0.35
N ARG A 166 13.59 20.40 -0.57
CA ARG A 166 13.80 21.59 -1.39
C ARG A 166 12.64 22.57 -1.20
N SER A 167 12.83 23.84 -1.58
CA SER A 167 11.74 24.82 -1.71
C SER A 167 11.45 25.11 -3.19
N ASP A 168 10.23 25.57 -3.52
CA ASP A 168 9.85 25.95 -4.89
C ASP A 168 9.98 27.46 -5.09
N VAL A 169 11.20 27.89 -5.36
CA VAL A 169 11.54 29.21 -5.90
C VAL A 169 12.55 29.02 -7.02
N ASP A 170 12.58 29.97 -7.96
CA ASP A 170 13.58 30.05 -9.03
C ASP A 170 14.95 30.47 -8.45
N ASP A 171 15.51 29.64 -7.56
CA ASP A 171 16.76 29.96 -6.90
C ASP A 171 17.96 29.79 -7.83
N THR A 172 18.97 30.62 -7.59
CA THR A 172 20.25 30.71 -8.30
C THR A 172 21.40 31.01 -7.32
N ASP A 173 21.15 30.93 -6.02
CA ASP A 173 22.13 31.04 -4.94
C ASP A 173 22.33 29.63 -4.32
N ASP A 174 23.48 29.00 -4.56
CA ASP A 174 23.80 27.66 -4.03
C ASP A 174 23.98 27.64 -2.49
N ASP A 175 23.82 28.79 -1.81
CA ASP A 175 24.13 29.02 -0.39
C ASP A 175 22.87 29.24 0.52
N ASP A 176 21.60 29.17 0.03
CA ASP A 176 20.38 29.46 0.83
C ASP A 176 19.15 28.51 0.61
N ASP A 177 18.11 28.68 1.45
CA ASP A 177 16.69 28.25 1.35
C ASP A 177 16.27 26.77 1.07
N ASP A 178 17.15 25.79 1.29
CA ASP A 178 16.75 24.38 1.52
C ASP A 178 15.98 24.24 2.87
N PRO A 179 14.75 23.68 2.92
CA PRO A 179 13.96 23.61 4.14
C PRO A 179 14.66 22.91 5.33
N PRO A 180 14.55 23.44 6.56
CA PRO A 180 15.28 22.91 7.72
C PRO A 180 14.81 21.50 8.09
N THR A 181 15.63 20.50 7.76
CA THR A 181 15.40 19.09 8.08
C THR A 181 16.10 18.66 9.36
N TYR A 182 15.58 17.59 9.98
CA TYR A 182 16.12 17.02 11.20
C TYR A 182 17.58 16.60 11.00
N GLN A 183 18.51 17.26 11.68
CA GLN A 183 19.97 17.09 11.55
C GLN A 183 20.50 17.22 10.11
N ASN A 184 19.79 17.92 9.22
CA ASN A 184 20.07 18.01 7.78
C ASN A 184 20.02 16.64 7.06
N LEU A 185 19.18 15.70 7.52
CA LEU A 185 19.07 14.33 6.98
C LEU A 185 17.99 14.15 5.90
N GLY A 186 17.36 15.24 5.42
CA GLY A 186 16.35 15.19 4.36
C GLY A 186 14.91 14.85 4.80
N PHE A 187 14.67 14.64 6.09
CA PHE A 187 13.33 14.41 6.65
C PHE A 187 13.02 15.34 7.83
N LEU A 188 11.73 15.54 8.13
CA LEU A 188 11.25 16.26 9.30
C LEU A 188 10.99 15.29 10.46
N ALA A 189 11.31 15.68 11.69
CA ALA A 189 10.99 14.91 12.89
C ALA A 189 10.08 15.72 13.80
N TRP A 190 8.85 15.28 13.99
CA TRP A 190 7.86 15.84 14.91
C TRP A 190 8.09 15.32 16.32
N ASP A 191 8.42 16.23 17.24
CA ASP A 191 8.81 15.95 18.62
C ASP A 191 8.33 17.07 19.59
N PRO A 192 7.00 17.25 19.76
CA PRO A 192 6.42 18.24 20.66
C PRO A 192 6.71 18.00 22.14
N GLU A 193 7.19 16.81 22.50
CA GLU A 193 7.60 16.46 23.87
C GLU A 193 9.11 16.61 24.10
N GLN A 194 9.89 16.93 23.05
CA GLN A 194 11.34 17.14 23.07
C GLN A 194 12.10 15.93 23.66
N LYS A 195 11.72 14.74 23.18
CA LYS A 195 12.24 13.42 23.55
C LYS A 195 13.43 12.98 22.69
N LEU A 196 13.55 13.46 21.45
CA LEU A 196 14.64 13.09 20.56
C LEU A 196 15.96 13.74 21.02
N SER A 197 17.08 13.20 20.57
CA SER A 197 18.42 13.69 20.90
C SER A 197 19.30 13.72 19.66
N PRO A 198 19.47 14.87 18.98
CA PRO A 198 18.89 16.18 19.30
C PRO A 198 17.36 16.23 19.18
N ALA A 199 16.72 17.22 19.79
CA ALA A 199 15.27 17.34 19.77
C ALA A 199 14.74 17.73 18.37
N GLY A 200 13.52 17.27 18.04
CA GLY A 200 12.86 17.58 16.77
C GLY A 200 12.04 18.88 16.81
N GLU A 201 11.18 19.05 15.81
CA GLU A 201 10.22 20.16 15.70
C GLU A 201 9.07 19.99 16.70
N ALA A 202 8.82 21.02 17.51
CA ALA A 202 7.74 21.06 18.50
C ALA A 202 6.59 21.99 18.12
N VAL A 203 6.77 22.83 17.10
CA VAL A 203 5.79 23.80 16.63
C VAL A 203 5.07 23.24 15.40
N PHE A 204 3.77 23.05 15.50
CA PHE A 204 2.96 22.52 14.39
C PHE A 204 2.83 23.54 13.25
N ASP A 205 2.54 24.80 13.61
CA ASP A 205 2.44 25.98 12.76
C ASP A 205 2.62 27.20 13.69
N ASP A 206 3.57 28.10 13.39
CA ASP A 206 3.84 29.30 14.20
C ASP A 206 3.01 30.53 13.80
N LEU A 207 2.20 30.42 12.74
CA LEU A 207 1.42 31.49 12.10
C LEU A 207 2.26 32.65 11.52
N ALA A 208 3.58 32.47 11.38
CA ALA A 208 4.53 33.38 10.75
C ALA A 208 5.26 32.76 9.54
N GLY A 209 5.21 31.43 9.37
CA GLY A 209 5.76 30.68 8.25
C GLY A 209 6.68 29.52 8.63
N GLY A 210 6.89 29.26 9.92
CA GLY A 210 7.67 28.16 10.46
C GLY A 210 6.83 27.08 11.17
N GLY A 211 7.51 26.01 11.59
CA GLY A 211 6.86 24.82 12.14
C GLY A 211 6.70 23.69 11.12
N LEU A 212 6.21 22.55 11.58
CA LEU A 212 6.10 21.31 10.81
C LEU A 212 5.28 21.47 9.51
N VAL A 213 4.11 22.12 9.58
CA VAL A 213 3.18 22.20 8.44
C VAL A 213 3.66 23.15 7.34
N PRO A 214 4.11 24.38 7.62
CA PRO A 214 4.71 25.24 6.59
C PRO A 214 5.96 24.62 5.94
N THR A 215 6.84 24.01 6.74
CA THR A 215 8.07 23.36 6.24
C THR A 215 7.72 22.19 5.30
N LEU A 216 6.78 21.33 5.69
CA LEU A 216 6.35 20.21 4.86
C LEU A 216 5.60 20.66 3.59
N LYS A 217 4.83 21.76 3.65
CA LYS A 217 4.24 22.38 2.45
C LYS A 217 5.32 22.80 1.45
N ASN A 218 6.40 23.44 1.92
CA ASN A 218 7.50 23.85 1.07
C ASN A 218 8.20 22.63 0.44
N MET A 219 8.47 21.57 1.22
CA MET A 219 9.07 20.33 0.69
C MET A 219 8.20 19.64 -0.36
N VAL A 220 6.88 19.56 -0.17
CA VAL A 220 5.94 18.99 -1.16
C VAL A 220 5.96 19.80 -2.46
N ARG A 221 6.05 21.13 -2.35
CA ARG A 221 6.12 22.05 -3.50
C ARG A 221 7.46 21.95 -4.23
N GLY A 222 8.57 21.82 -3.50
CA GLY A 222 9.94 21.69 -4.01
C GLY A 222 10.28 20.35 -4.69
N VAL A 223 9.32 19.43 -4.81
CA VAL A 223 9.48 18.25 -5.68
C VAL A 223 9.44 18.65 -7.17
N GLY A 224 8.59 19.63 -7.52
CA GLY A 224 8.50 20.18 -8.87
C GLY A 224 7.90 19.25 -9.93
N ASP A 225 7.89 19.74 -11.17
CA ASP A 225 7.27 19.12 -12.37
C ASP A 225 8.33 18.83 -13.47
N ARG A 226 9.57 18.56 -13.07
CA ARG A 226 10.77 18.65 -13.93
C ARG A 226 11.43 17.32 -14.31
N GLY A 227 10.73 16.20 -14.15
CA GLY A 227 11.22 14.83 -14.41
C GLY A 227 11.71 14.50 -15.83
N CYS A 228 11.79 13.20 -16.13
CA CYS A 228 12.27 12.61 -17.38
C CYS A 228 11.17 12.17 -18.37
N GLY A 229 9.91 12.00 -17.94
CA GLY A 229 8.86 11.37 -18.75
C GLY A 229 9.01 9.85 -18.85
N TYR A 230 9.62 9.24 -17.83
CA TYR A 230 9.84 7.80 -17.61
C TYR A 230 9.92 7.50 -16.10
N GLU A 231 9.07 8.19 -15.34
CA GLU A 231 9.03 8.20 -13.88
C GLU A 231 8.84 6.78 -13.33
N SER A 232 9.49 6.50 -12.19
CA SER A 232 9.55 5.15 -11.63
C SER A 232 8.79 5.11 -10.31
N GLN A 233 7.46 5.29 -10.39
CA GLN A 233 6.56 5.50 -9.26
C GLN A 233 6.65 4.39 -8.18
N LEU A 234 6.88 3.13 -8.58
CA LEU A 234 7.02 2.00 -7.65
C LEU A 234 8.47 1.68 -7.28
N GLU A 235 9.44 1.87 -8.17
CA GLU A 235 10.84 1.58 -7.89
C GLU A 235 11.50 2.66 -7.03
N SER A 236 11.05 3.93 -7.08
CA SER A 236 11.65 5.00 -6.26
C SER A 236 11.55 4.72 -4.76
N TRP A 237 10.36 4.33 -4.26
CA TRP A 237 10.19 3.95 -2.86
C TRP A 237 10.82 2.58 -2.57
N TYR A 238 10.81 1.63 -3.51
CA TYR A 238 11.50 0.34 -3.31
C TYR A 238 13.01 0.55 -3.13
N ARG A 239 13.63 1.38 -3.97
CA ARG A 239 15.04 1.72 -3.93
C ARG A 239 15.41 2.38 -2.60
N PHE A 240 14.63 3.37 -2.17
CA PHE A 240 14.84 4.02 -0.87
C PHE A 240 14.66 3.04 0.30
N LEU A 241 13.50 2.38 0.40
CA LEU A 241 13.07 1.64 1.59
C LEU A 241 13.59 0.20 1.68
N VAL A 242 13.77 -0.49 0.54
CA VAL A 242 13.85 -1.96 0.47
C VAL A 242 15.09 -2.47 -0.26
N GLU A 243 15.65 -1.75 -1.24
CA GLU A 243 16.82 -2.29 -1.97
C GLU A 243 18.00 -2.50 -1.00
N PRO A 244 18.55 -3.74 -0.89
CA PRO A 244 19.59 -4.01 0.10
C PRO A 244 20.95 -3.37 -0.23
N ALA A 245 21.22 -3.14 -1.52
CA ALA A 245 22.49 -2.61 -2.02
C ALA A 245 22.26 -1.68 -3.23
N PRO A 246 21.58 -0.52 -3.05
CA PRO A 246 21.25 0.41 -4.11
C PRO A 246 22.51 0.87 -4.85
N HIS A 247 22.40 1.04 -6.16
CA HIS A 247 23.55 1.33 -7.01
C HIS A 247 23.82 2.85 -7.09
N ALA A 248 25.08 3.26 -6.92
CA ALA A 248 25.44 4.68 -6.88
C ALA A 248 25.42 5.35 -8.28
N SER A 249 25.55 4.55 -9.34
CA SER A 249 25.39 5.01 -10.74
C SER A 249 25.10 3.85 -11.70
N ILE A 250 24.63 4.20 -12.91
CA ILE A 250 24.47 3.29 -14.04
C ILE A 250 25.49 3.71 -15.12
N VAL A 251 26.27 2.76 -15.64
CA VAL A 251 27.29 3.00 -16.67
C VAL A 251 27.07 2.09 -17.88
N MET A 252 27.15 2.65 -19.08
CA MET A 252 26.93 1.92 -20.33
C MET A 252 28.17 1.16 -20.81
N GLU A 253 28.17 -0.16 -20.66
CA GLU A 253 29.17 -1.05 -21.24
C GLU A 253 28.72 -1.54 -22.63
N GLY A 254 28.90 -0.65 -23.62
CA GLY A 254 28.62 -0.92 -25.03
C GLY A 254 27.14 -0.87 -25.40
N THR A 255 26.38 -1.92 -25.07
CA THR A 255 24.90 -1.99 -25.30
C THR A 255 24.19 -2.63 -24.12
N THR A 256 24.77 -2.43 -22.93
CA THR A 256 24.33 -3.00 -21.66
C THR A 256 24.49 -1.92 -20.60
N ALA A 257 23.41 -1.59 -19.89
CA ALA A 257 23.48 -0.77 -18.69
C ALA A 257 24.05 -1.62 -17.54
N VAL A 258 25.05 -1.11 -16.82
CA VAL A 258 25.73 -1.83 -15.74
C VAL A 258 25.71 -0.99 -14.48
N LEU A 259 25.09 -1.55 -13.43
CA LEU A 259 25.01 -0.93 -12.10
C LEU A 259 26.40 -0.89 -11.45
N LYS A 260 26.77 0.24 -10.86
CA LYS A 260 28.09 0.45 -10.24
C LYS A 260 27.98 0.83 -8.76
N ASP A 261 28.96 0.33 -8.01
CA ASP A 261 29.21 0.62 -6.60
C ASP A 261 27.97 0.44 -5.70
N VAL A 262 27.93 1.03 -4.51
CA VAL A 262 26.76 1.00 -3.63
C VAL A 262 26.54 2.40 -3.04
N ASP A 263 25.33 2.90 -3.16
CA ASP A 263 24.89 4.22 -2.68
C ASP A 263 24.87 4.24 -1.15
N GLN A 264 25.95 4.71 -0.53
CA GLN A 264 26.08 4.75 0.93
C GLN A 264 25.23 5.86 1.56
N ASP A 265 24.99 6.94 0.82
CA ASP A 265 24.28 8.11 1.33
C ASP A 265 22.78 7.82 1.44
N LEU A 266 22.20 7.13 0.46
CA LEU A 266 20.85 6.55 0.56
C LEU A 266 20.74 5.57 1.73
N LEU A 267 21.72 4.66 1.89
CA LEU A 267 21.72 3.68 2.99
C LEU A 267 21.79 4.35 4.37
N ALA A 268 22.52 5.46 4.51
CA ALA A 268 22.54 6.27 5.72
C ALA A 268 21.19 6.99 5.94
N GLN A 269 20.64 7.67 4.93
CA GLN A 269 19.33 8.31 5.01
C GLN A 269 18.22 7.32 5.42
N ARG A 270 18.17 6.12 4.80
CA ARG A 270 17.20 5.08 5.17
C ARG A 270 17.32 4.70 6.65
N ARG A 271 18.55 4.51 7.14
CA ARG A 271 18.83 4.05 8.51
C ARG A 271 18.41 5.07 9.57
N GLU A 272 18.65 6.36 9.33
CA GLU A 272 18.23 7.43 10.26
C GLU A 272 16.71 7.70 10.16
N PHE A 273 16.10 7.51 8.99
CA PHE A 273 14.67 7.71 8.76
C PHE A 273 13.80 6.57 9.30
N LEU A 274 14.14 5.31 9.01
CA LEU A 274 13.30 4.15 9.33
C LEU A 274 13.58 3.56 10.72
N ARG A 275 12.55 3.51 11.55
CA ARG A 275 12.63 3.00 12.92
C ARG A 275 11.91 1.66 13.06
N PRO A 276 12.54 0.59 13.58
CA PRO A 276 11.94 -0.74 13.57
C PRO A 276 10.70 -0.89 14.49
N ASP A 277 10.41 0.08 15.36
CA ASP A 277 9.22 0.15 16.21
C ASP A 277 8.11 1.10 15.71
N SER A 278 8.24 1.64 14.49
CA SER A 278 7.23 2.53 13.89
C SER A 278 6.22 1.81 12.99
N LEU A 279 5.04 2.42 12.85
CA LEU A 279 4.16 2.19 11.71
C LEU A 279 4.75 2.93 10.50
N LEU A 280 4.90 2.26 9.36
CA LEU A 280 5.33 2.87 8.11
C LEU A 280 4.11 3.14 7.22
N ALA A 281 3.91 4.41 6.85
CA ALA A 281 2.90 4.83 5.89
C ALA A 281 3.58 5.38 4.63
N ILE A 282 3.41 4.70 3.51
CA ILE A 282 3.86 5.16 2.18
C ILE A 282 2.65 5.78 1.50
N ILE A 283 2.71 7.07 1.15
CA ILE A 283 1.65 7.77 0.40
C ILE A 283 2.23 8.24 -0.92
N MET A 284 1.78 7.62 -2.00
CA MET A 284 2.18 7.92 -3.36
C MET A 284 1.14 8.80 -4.06
N LEU A 285 1.59 9.84 -4.76
CA LEU A 285 0.77 10.71 -5.59
C LEU A 285 1.26 10.61 -7.05
N SER A 286 0.38 10.28 -8.00
CA SER A 286 0.71 10.23 -9.45
C SER A 286 -0.54 10.42 -10.32
N ASP A 287 -0.43 11.13 -11.44
CA ASP A 287 -1.50 11.26 -12.44
C ASP A 287 -1.39 10.28 -13.62
N GLU A 288 -0.48 9.30 -13.55
CA GLU A 288 -0.23 8.31 -14.62
C GLU A 288 -0.03 6.85 -14.12
N ASN A 289 0.47 5.97 -15.00
CA ASN A 289 0.66 4.53 -14.76
C ASN A 289 2.15 4.19 -14.61
N ASP A 290 2.50 3.38 -13.60
CA ASP A 290 3.89 3.19 -13.18
C ASP A 290 4.87 2.77 -14.30
N CYS A 291 5.93 3.56 -14.52
CA CYS A 291 6.99 3.27 -15.49
C CYS A 291 8.32 2.83 -14.86
N SER A 292 8.26 2.04 -13.78
CA SER A 292 9.42 1.40 -13.14
C SER A 292 10.15 0.39 -14.04
N ILE A 293 10.98 0.92 -14.95
CA ILE A 293 11.91 0.19 -15.83
C ILE A 293 12.94 -0.55 -14.94
N ARG A 294 13.31 -1.79 -15.31
CA ARG A 294 14.32 -2.55 -14.55
C ARG A 294 15.72 -2.00 -14.82
N GLU A 295 16.45 -1.55 -13.81
CA GLU A 295 17.77 -0.96 -14.05
C GLU A 295 18.78 -2.00 -14.55
N GLY A 296 19.74 -1.51 -15.34
CA GLY A 296 20.76 -2.36 -15.93
C GLY A 296 20.26 -3.23 -17.09
N GLY A 297 21.14 -4.11 -17.56
CA GLY A 297 20.84 -4.99 -18.69
C GLY A 297 20.50 -4.20 -19.95
N ARG A 298 19.26 -4.31 -20.42
CA ARG A 298 18.78 -3.67 -21.66
C ARG A 298 17.41 -3.00 -21.55
N SER A 299 16.86 -2.86 -20.35
CA SER A 299 15.50 -2.32 -20.17
C SER A 299 15.42 -0.83 -20.49
N TYR A 300 16.53 -0.10 -20.34
CA TYR A 300 16.74 1.30 -20.72
C TYR A 300 16.26 1.65 -22.15
N VAL A 301 16.13 0.66 -23.05
CA VAL A 301 15.62 0.89 -24.41
C VAL A 301 14.18 1.41 -24.45
N ALA A 302 13.40 1.26 -23.35
CA ALA A 302 12.14 1.98 -23.18
C ALA A 302 12.37 3.50 -23.25
N ALA A 303 13.24 4.03 -22.38
CA ALA A 303 13.60 5.44 -22.33
C ALA A 303 14.45 5.94 -23.52
N TYR A 304 14.87 5.07 -24.45
CA TYR A 304 15.82 5.43 -25.52
C TYR A 304 15.17 6.15 -26.71
N THR A 305 15.20 7.48 -26.68
CA THR A 305 14.45 8.37 -27.60
C THR A 305 15.16 8.76 -28.91
N ASP A 306 16.25 8.07 -29.32
CA ASP A 306 16.94 8.40 -30.58
C ASP A 306 15.99 8.38 -31.79
N ARG A 307 16.11 9.39 -32.66
CA ARG A 307 15.18 9.60 -33.78
C ARG A 307 15.21 8.48 -34.81
N ASN A 308 16.32 7.76 -34.94
CA ASN A 308 16.54 6.66 -35.89
C ASN A 308 16.32 5.27 -35.27
N TRP A 309 16.13 5.20 -33.95
CA TRP A 309 15.88 3.94 -33.25
C TRP A 309 14.38 3.77 -32.95
N ARG A 310 13.90 2.52 -33.03
CA ARG A 310 12.55 2.12 -32.62
C ARG A 310 12.58 0.73 -32.01
N MET A 311 11.62 0.48 -31.14
CA MET A 311 11.38 -0.81 -30.50
C MET A 311 11.25 -1.93 -31.55
N TYR A 312 11.71 -3.13 -31.20
CA TYR A 312 11.54 -4.30 -32.05
C TYR A 312 10.07 -4.68 -32.15
N ARG A 313 9.65 -5.25 -33.29
CA ARG A 313 8.26 -5.70 -33.47
C ARG A 313 7.93 -6.79 -32.45
N PRO A 314 6.68 -6.85 -31.95
CA PRO A 314 6.18 -8.04 -31.30
C PRO A 314 5.95 -9.10 -32.39
N ARG A 315 6.02 -10.38 -32.01
CA ARG A 315 5.58 -11.46 -32.90
C ARG A 315 4.07 -11.45 -33.12
N THR A 316 3.62 -12.01 -34.24
CA THR A 316 2.19 -12.16 -34.55
C THR A 316 1.41 -12.90 -33.47
N GLU A 317 2.01 -13.86 -32.75
CA GLU A 317 1.32 -14.54 -31.65
C GLU A 317 0.84 -13.61 -30.53
N CYS A 318 1.52 -12.47 -30.28
CA CYS A 318 1.07 -11.46 -29.31
C CYS A 318 -0.30 -10.86 -29.67
N ALA A 319 -0.63 -10.81 -30.97
CA ALA A 319 -1.90 -10.30 -31.48
C ALA A 319 -2.91 -11.43 -31.73
N GLU A 320 -2.48 -12.55 -32.30
CA GLU A 320 -3.37 -13.68 -32.67
C GLU A 320 -3.82 -14.53 -31.48
N LYS A 321 -3.01 -14.62 -30.42
CA LYS A 321 -3.27 -15.45 -29.24
C LYS A 321 -3.28 -14.67 -27.92
N GLY A 322 -2.68 -13.48 -27.92
CA GLY A 322 -2.62 -12.57 -26.78
C GLY A 322 -1.29 -12.59 -26.02
N PRO A 323 -1.09 -11.65 -25.08
CA PRO A 323 0.23 -11.38 -24.50
C PRO A 323 0.75 -12.50 -23.58
N ALA A 324 -0.16 -13.34 -23.04
CA ALA A 324 0.15 -14.48 -22.18
C ALA A 324 0.58 -15.76 -22.93
N ASP A 325 0.54 -15.81 -24.27
CA ASP A 325 1.05 -16.97 -25.01
C ASP A 325 2.59 -17.01 -24.92
N VAL A 326 3.16 -18.20 -24.70
CA VAL A 326 4.63 -18.38 -24.56
C VAL A 326 5.43 -18.03 -25.82
N CYS A 327 4.76 -17.86 -26.96
CA CYS A 327 5.33 -17.38 -28.21
C CYS A 327 5.01 -15.91 -28.51
N CYS A 328 4.25 -15.21 -27.66
CA CYS A 328 4.36 -13.76 -27.59
C CYS A 328 5.74 -13.41 -27.03
N LYS A 329 6.64 -13.01 -27.93
CA LYS A 329 8.02 -12.61 -27.68
C LYS A 329 8.36 -11.43 -28.59
N SER A 330 9.43 -10.70 -28.27
CA SER A 330 9.97 -9.72 -29.19
C SER A 330 10.62 -10.40 -30.40
N CYS A 331 10.56 -9.78 -31.58
CA CYS A 331 11.29 -10.27 -32.75
C CYS A 331 12.82 -10.25 -32.59
N TRP A 332 13.35 -9.54 -31.57
CA TRP A 332 14.75 -9.62 -31.16
C TRP A 332 15.09 -10.91 -30.38
N GLU A 333 14.12 -11.55 -29.74
CA GLU A 333 14.36 -12.69 -28.85
C GLU A 333 14.52 -14.03 -29.61
N ALA A 334 15.21 -14.97 -28.97
CA ALA A 334 15.40 -16.31 -29.53
C ALA A 334 14.06 -17.04 -29.71
N ARG A 335 13.73 -17.36 -30.98
CA ARG A 335 12.50 -18.05 -31.41
C ARG A 335 12.16 -19.27 -30.54
N GLY A 336 13.15 -20.14 -30.30
CA GLY A 336 12.94 -21.45 -29.68
C GLY A 336 11.99 -22.31 -30.52
N ASP A 337 11.13 -23.08 -29.84
CA ASP A 337 10.15 -23.99 -30.46
C ASP A 337 8.94 -23.29 -31.09
N CYS A 338 8.81 -21.97 -30.89
CA CYS A 338 7.71 -21.18 -31.43
C CYS A 338 7.70 -21.14 -32.97
N PRO A 339 6.54 -20.97 -33.63
CA PRO A 339 6.43 -20.85 -35.08
C PRO A 339 7.42 -19.89 -35.74
N VAL A 340 7.61 -20.03 -37.05
CA VAL A 340 8.35 -19.05 -37.86
C VAL A 340 7.41 -17.90 -38.18
N ASP A 341 7.68 -16.73 -37.61
CA ASP A 341 6.97 -15.49 -37.92
C ASP A 341 7.72 -14.74 -39.04
N PRO A 342 7.14 -14.58 -40.25
CA PRO A 342 7.78 -13.86 -41.35
C PRO A 342 7.80 -12.34 -41.16
N THR A 343 7.04 -11.78 -40.20
CA THR A 343 7.00 -10.34 -39.92
C THR A 343 8.21 -9.86 -39.11
N CYS A 344 8.92 -10.78 -38.44
CA CYS A 344 10.14 -10.48 -37.68
C CYS A 344 11.38 -10.18 -38.53
N GLY A 345 11.32 -10.30 -39.86
CA GLY A 345 12.48 -10.09 -40.73
C GLY A 345 13.44 -11.29 -40.79
N PRO A 346 14.60 -11.14 -41.46
CA PRO A 346 15.57 -12.22 -41.58
C PRO A 346 16.45 -12.37 -40.32
N GLU A 347 17.04 -13.55 -40.16
CA GLU A 347 17.93 -13.86 -39.03
C GLU A 347 19.14 -12.91 -39.00
N GLY A 348 19.30 -12.19 -37.89
CA GLY A 348 20.33 -11.17 -37.70
C GLY A 348 19.88 -9.72 -37.94
N GLU A 349 18.77 -9.49 -38.64
CA GLU A 349 18.19 -8.14 -38.87
C GLU A 349 16.72 -8.09 -38.40
N PRO A 350 16.45 -8.23 -37.09
CA PRO A 350 15.08 -8.31 -36.57
C PRO A 350 14.31 -7.01 -36.78
N ALA A 351 13.08 -7.15 -37.28
CA ALA A 351 12.21 -6.05 -37.65
C ALA A 351 11.90 -5.11 -36.48
N ARG A 352 11.77 -3.81 -36.79
CA ARG A 352 11.36 -2.76 -35.85
C ARG A 352 9.98 -2.20 -36.17
N LEU A 353 9.41 -1.52 -35.19
CA LEU A 353 8.22 -0.71 -35.34
C LEU A 353 8.54 0.58 -36.12
N LYS A 354 7.52 1.16 -36.77
CA LYS A 354 7.58 2.49 -37.40
C LYS A 354 7.42 3.58 -36.35
N LYS A 355 7.62 4.84 -36.73
CA LYS A 355 7.40 5.99 -35.83
C LYS A 355 5.97 5.99 -35.26
N GLU A 356 4.99 5.67 -36.09
CA GLU A 356 3.56 5.72 -35.78
C GLU A 356 3.08 4.48 -34.99
N GLU A 357 3.93 3.46 -34.85
CA GLU A 357 3.67 2.24 -34.07
C GLU A 357 4.42 2.26 -32.72
N ASP A 358 5.53 3.00 -32.64
CA ASP A 358 6.37 3.23 -31.46
C ASP A 358 6.61 4.74 -31.23
N PRO A 359 5.57 5.47 -30.77
CA PRO A 359 5.71 6.77 -30.12
C PRO A 359 6.34 6.60 -28.73
N TYR A 360 7.21 7.53 -28.36
CA TYR A 360 8.12 7.40 -27.21
C TYR A 360 7.39 7.42 -25.86
N ASN A 361 6.51 8.41 -25.66
CA ASN A 361 5.81 8.65 -24.39
C ASN A 361 5.01 7.42 -23.94
N LEU A 362 4.42 6.68 -24.90
CA LEU A 362 3.61 5.50 -24.60
C LEU A 362 4.41 4.24 -24.26
N ARG A 363 5.76 4.25 -24.19
CA ARG A 363 6.54 3.00 -24.07
C ARG A 363 6.39 2.26 -22.74
N CYS A 364 5.78 2.87 -21.74
CA CYS A 364 5.38 2.21 -20.48
C CYS A 364 4.13 1.32 -20.68
N PHE A 365 3.22 1.71 -21.60
CA PHE A 365 1.92 1.09 -21.85
C PHE A 365 1.98 -0.18 -22.75
N ASP A 366 1.28 -1.24 -22.32
CA ASP A 366 1.09 -2.55 -22.98
C ASP A 366 2.33 -3.12 -23.68
N GLN A 367 3.48 -3.08 -22.97
CA GLN A 367 4.78 -3.50 -23.49
C GLN A 367 4.75 -4.94 -24.03
N LYS A 368 4.09 -5.86 -23.34
CA LYS A 368 4.03 -7.26 -23.78
C LYS A 368 3.34 -7.41 -25.15
N ARG A 369 2.21 -6.74 -25.40
CA ARG A 369 1.56 -6.80 -26.71
C ARG A 369 2.31 -6.01 -27.78
N ARG A 370 2.82 -4.82 -27.42
CA ARG A 370 3.41 -3.86 -28.37
C ARG A 370 4.84 -4.18 -28.77
N PHE A 371 5.62 -4.79 -27.88
CA PHE A 371 7.05 -5.07 -28.10
C PHE A 371 7.41 -6.55 -27.93
N GLY A 372 6.49 -7.35 -27.40
CA GLY A 372 6.67 -8.79 -27.15
C GLY A 372 7.36 -9.13 -25.83
N MET A 373 7.78 -8.13 -25.06
CA MET A 373 8.59 -8.28 -23.85
C MET A 373 8.23 -7.22 -22.80
N ASP A 374 8.39 -7.57 -21.52
CA ASP A 374 8.21 -6.65 -20.40
C ASP A 374 9.56 -6.13 -19.93
N LEU A 375 9.71 -4.80 -19.91
CA LEU A 375 10.90 -4.05 -19.50
C LEU A 375 10.76 -3.45 -18.09
N LEU A 376 9.53 -3.38 -17.55
CA LEU A 376 9.23 -2.91 -16.19
C LEU A 376 9.36 -4.03 -15.15
N TYR A 377 9.62 -3.72 -13.89
CA TYR A 377 9.55 -4.72 -12.80
C TYR A 377 8.14 -5.31 -12.64
N PRO A 378 8.02 -6.59 -12.25
CA PRO A 378 6.74 -7.23 -11.96
C PRO A 378 6.21 -6.75 -10.59
N ILE A 379 4.89 -6.58 -10.47
CA ILE A 379 4.24 -6.11 -9.23
C ILE A 379 4.55 -7.01 -8.01
N ASP A 380 4.79 -8.30 -8.24
CA ASP A 380 5.28 -9.27 -7.25
C ASP A 380 6.55 -8.82 -6.49
N ARG A 381 7.45 -8.03 -7.11
CA ARG A 381 8.60 -7.39 -6.44
C ARG A 381 8.11 -6.52 -5.28
N TYR A 382 7.14 -5.64 -5.57
CA TYR A 382 6.62 -4.64 -4.64
C TYR A 382 5.67 -5.24 -3.60
N THR A 383 4.86 -6.25 -3.98
CA THR A 383 4.04 -6.98 -3.01
C THR A 383 4.93 -7.65 -1.96
N LYS A 384 6.01 -8.33 -2.38
CA LYS A 384 6.96 -8.98 -1.47
C LYS A 384 7.79 -7.99 -0.66
N ALA A 385 8.21 -6.89 -1.27
CA ALA A 385 8.89 -5.79 -0.60
C ALA A 385 8.17 -5.32 0.67
N LEU A 386 6.84 -5.33 0.66
CA LEU A 386 5.97 -4.83 1.74
C LEU A 386 5.34 -5.95 2.60
N THR A 387 5.65 -7.24 2.35
CA THR A 387 5.03 -8.38 3.05
C THR A 387 5.97 -9.53 3.43
N GLU A 388 7.08 -9.76 2.72
CA GLU A 388 8.03 -10.85 2.98
C GLU A 388 9.27 -10.34 3.74
N ALA A 389 9.68 -11.06 4.80
CA ALA A 389 10.85 -10.73 5.64
C ALA A 389 12.21 -10.85 4.91
N THR A 390 12.22 -11.27 3.65
CA THR A 390 13.41 -11.43 2.81
C THR A 390 13.14 -10.98 1.39
N VAL A 391 14.12 -10.37 0.72
CA VAL A 391 14.05 -9.95 -0.68
C VAL A 391 15.30 -10.41 -1.44
N PRO A 392 15.23 -10.58 -2.78
CA PRO A 392 16.43 -10.75 -3.59
C PRO A 392 17.25 -9.45 -3.63
N ASP A 393 18.56 -9.56 -3.44
CA ASP A 393 19.50 -8.51 -3.77
C ASP A 393 19.65 -8.34 -5.30
N ARG A 394 20.43 -7.36 -5.75
CA ARG A 394 20.65 -7.08 -7.17
C ARG A 394 21.44 -8.17 -7.94
N HIS A 395 22.00 -9.15 -7.25
CA HIS A 395 22.65 -10.33 -7.84
C HIS A 395 21.70 -11.56 -7.87
N GLY A 396 20.55 -11.48 -7.17
CA GLY A 396 19.54 -12.52 -7.05
C GLY A 396 19.66 -13.38 -5.79
N GLU A 397 20.57 -13.03 -4.86
CA GLU A 397 20.74 -13.75 -3.60
C GLU A 397 19.67 -13.29 -2.59
N ILE A 398 19.05 -14.23 -1.87
CA ILE A 398 17.99 -13.90 -0.91
C ILE A 398 18.61 -13.39 0.40
N VAL A 399 18.29 -12.15 0.77
CA VAL A 399 18.78 -11.46 1.96
C VAL A 399 17.61 -10.95 2.82
N ALA A 400 17.90 -10.48 4.04
CA ALA A 400 16.89 -9.87 4.90
C ALA A 400 16.30 -8.61 4.23
N ASN A 401 14.99 -8.40 4.38
CA ASN A 401 14.32 -7.20 3.90
C ASN A 401 14.58 -6.03 4.86
N PRO A 402 15.15 -4.88 4.40
CA PRO A 402 15.41 -3.72 5.26
C PRO A 402 14.20 -3.23 6.05
N LEU A 403 12.96 -3.36 5.52
CA LEU A 403 11.74 -2.97 6.24
C LEU A 403 11.43 -3.84 7.47
N PHE A 404 11.95 -5.08 7.49
CA PHE A 404 11.67 -6.13 8.48
C PHE A 404 12.96 -6.64 9.12
N SER A 405 13.92 -5.73 9.31
CA SER A 405 15.21 -5.97 9.94
C SER A 405 15.60 -4.80 10.84
N ASP A 406 16.49 -5.07 11.79
CA ASP A 406 17.18 -4.04 12.56
C ASP A 406 18.23 -3.34 11.67
N LEU A 407 18.07 -2.03 11.45
CA LEU A 407 18.98 -1.19 10.64
C LEU A 407 20.09 -0.54 11.49
N ASP A 408 19.96 -0.54 12.82
CA ASP A 408 21.01 -0.13 13.74
C ASP A 408 21.21 -1.07 14.93
N PRO A 409 21.83 -2.26 14.70
CA PRO A 409 22.20 -3.18 15.77
C PRO A 409 23.34 -2.65 16.69
N THR A 410 23.60 -1.34 16.70
CA THR A 410 24.49 -0.66 17.66
C THR A 410 23.75 0.27 18.62
N ASP A 411 22.44 0.50 18.43
CA ASP A 411 21.59 1.30 19.32
C ASP A 411 20.94 0.45 20.45
N ALA A 412 19.80 0.87 21.01
CA ALA A 412 19.06 0.13 22.02
C ALA A 412 17.71 -0.48 21.51
N ASN A 413 17.37 -0.29 20.24
CA ASN A 413 16.08 -0.58 19.62
C ASN A 413 16.12 -1.82 18.72
N ASN A 414 16.47 -2.97 19.30
CA ASN A 414 16.48 -4.28 18.61
C ASN A 414 15.07 -4.85 18.33
N THR A 415 14.08 -3.98 18.08
CA THR A 415 12.75 -4.36 17.59
C THR A 415 12.81 -4.82 16.12
N ILE A 416 11.69 -5.30 15.60
CA ILE A 416 11.53 -5.60 14.18
C ILE A 416 10.12 -5.17 13.80
N ARG A 417 9.97 -4.37 12.75
CA ARG A 417 8.65 -3.98 12.26
C ARG A 417 7.92 -5.23 11.74
N SER A 418 6.65 -5.38 12.11
CA SER A 418 5.79 -6.42 11.52
C SER A 418 5.17 -5.92 10.21
N PRO A 419 5.01 -6.75 9.15
CA PRO A 419 4.38 -6.37 7.89
C PRO A 419 3.01 -5.71 8.04
N ASP A 420 2.20 -6.10 9.02
CA ASP A 420 0.89 -5.49 9.28
C ASP A 420 0.95 -4.05 9.83
N LEU A 421 2.15 -3.51 10.04
CA LEU A 421 2.44 -2.11 10.35
C LEU A 421 2.95 -1.31 9.13
N VAL A 422 2.98 -1.91 7.93
CA VAL A 422 3.37 -1.25 6.68
C VAL A 422 2.12 -1.02 5.82
N PHE A 423 1.83 0.23 5.52
CA PHE A 423 0.67 0.66 4.72
C PHE A 423 1.10 1.36 3.44
N PHE A 424 0.40 1.09 2.35
CA PHE A 424 0.64 1.70 1.05
C PHE A 424 -0.64 2.35 0.51
N ALA A 425 -0.61 3.66 0.37
CA ALA A 425 -1.70 4.46 -0.17
C ALA A 425 -1.31 5.04 -1.53
N GLY A 426 -2.08 4.74 -2.58
CA GLY A 426 -1.93 5.41 -3.86
C GLY A 426 -3.06 6.40 -4.09
N ILE A 427 -2.73 7.69 -4.18
CA ILE A 427 -3.57 8.74 -4.73
C ILE A 427 -3.26 8.81 -6.22
N VAL A 428 -4.02 8.04 -7.00
CA VAL A 428 -3.69 7.71 -8.41
C VAL A 428 -4.83 8.00 -9.38
N GLY A 429 -4.54 7.95 -10.67
CA GLY A 429 -5.54 8.10 -11.73
C GLY A 429 -6.59 6.98 -11.74
N VAL A 430 -7.72 7.24 -11.09
CA VAL A 430 -8.94 6.43 -11.08
C VAL A 430 -10.14 7.36 -10.83
N PRO A 431 -11.31 7.18 -11.49
CA PRO A 431 -12.52 7.94 -11.19
C PRO A 431 -12.88 7.85 -9.71
N TRP A 432 -13.03 9.00 -9.03
CA TRP A 432 -13.42 9.02 -7.60
C TRP A 432 -14.77 8.33 -7.39
N GLN A 433 -15.65 8.38 -8.39
CA GLN A 433 -16.97 7.76 -8.40
C GLN A 433 -16.90 6.23 -8.24
N ASP A 434 -15.92 5.57 -8.86
CA ASP A 434 -15.80 4.11 -8.82
C ASP A 434 -15.35 3.61 -7.44
N ILE A 435 -14.51 4.39 -6.77
CA ILE A 435 -13.92 4.04 -5.47
C ILE A 435 -14.68 4.65 -4.27
N ALA A 436 -15.57 5.62 -4.46
CA ALA A 436 -16.40 6.20 -3.39
C ALA A 436 -17.38 5.18 -2.77
N ARG A 437 -17.72 5.35 -1.49
CA ARG A 437 -18.85 4.65 -0.88
C ARG A 437 -20.18 5.16 -1.45
N VAL A 438 -21.24 4.33 -1.38
CA VAL A 438 -22.54 4.61 -1.99
C VAL A 438 -23.59 5.05 -0.98
N ASN A 439 -24.47 5.98 -1.38
CA ASN A 439 -25.57 6.50 -0.55
C ASN A 439 -26.80 5.56 -0.53
N GLU A 440 -27.91 5.98 0.09
CA GLU A 440 -29.18 5.23 0.15
C GLU A 440 -29.82 4.91 -1.22
N ALA A 441 -29.48 5.66 -2.27
CA ALA A 441 -29.94 5.41 -3.63
C ALA A 441 -29.03 4.45 -4.41
N GLY A 442 -27.87 4.07 -3.83
CA GLY A 442 -26.83 3.29 -4.51
C GLY A 442 -25.84 4.13 -5.32
N GLU A 443 -25.93 5.46 -5.24
CA GLU A 443 -25.08 6.39 -6.00
C GLU A 443 -23.78 6.70 -5.24
N PRO A 444 -22.63 6.87 -5.92
CA PRO A 444 -21.38 7.35 -5.31
C PRO A 444 -21.55 8.68 -4.57
N ASP A 445 -21.22 8.74 -3.27
CA ASP A 445 -21.36 9.95 -2.45
C ASP A 445 -20.24 10.01 -1.38
N LEU A 446 -19.29 10.93 -1.56
CA LEU A 446 -18.14 11.07 -0.66
C LEU A 446 -18.49 11.64 0.72
N ILE A 447 -19.72 12.10 0.94
CA ILE A 447 -20.19 12.67 2.21
C ILE A 447 -21.20 11.75 2.89
N LYS A 448 -22.10 11.12 2.13
CA LYS A 448 -23.19 10.26 2.64
C LYS A 448 -23.00 8.76 2.35
N GLY A 449 -21.89 8.39 1.74
CA GLY A 449 -21.55 7.02 1.43
C GLY A 449 -21.54 6.12 2.66
N LYS A 450 -22.11 4.92 2.52
CA LYS A 450 -22.25 3.94 3.59
C LYS A 450 -21.09 2.95 3.63
N ASP A 451 -20.65 2.63 4.84
CA ASP A 451 -19.74 1.52 5.09
C ASP A 451 -20.40 0.15 4.89
N GLY A 452 -19.59 -0.90 5.02
CA GLY A 452 -20.01 -2.29 4.92
C GLY A 452 -21.06 -2.76 5.95
N ASP A 453 -21.35 -1.98 7.00
CA ASP A 453 -22.38 -2.23 8.03
C ASP A 453 -23.64 -1.35 7.81
N GLY A 454 -23.56 -0.36 6.91
CA GLY A 454 -24.63 0.56 6.56
C GLY A 454 -24.59 1.91 7.28
N ASN A 455 -23.55 2.22 8.05
CA ASN A 455 -23.37 3.52 8.69
C ASN A 455 -22.91 4.56 7.67
N ILE A 456 -23.39 5.79 7.79
CA ILE A 456 -22.96 6.90 6.92
C ILE A 456 -21.60 7.40 7.40
N VAL A 457 -20.55 7.18 6.60
CA VAL A 457 -19.15 7.56 6.89
C VAL A 457 -18.50 8.39 5.79
N GLY A 458 -19.00 8.32 4.55
CA GLY A 458 -18.42 8.99 3.39
C GLY A 458 -17.09 8.36 2.91
N GLY A 459 -16.33 9.12 2.12
CA GLY A 459 -15.01 8.75 1.62
C GLY A 459 -14.98 7.54 0.66
N PHE A 460 -13.79 6.96 0.52
CA PHE A 460 -13.52 5.82 -0.37
C PHE A 460 -13.71 4.47 0.31
N LYS A 461 -14.08 3.46 -0.49
CA LYS A 461 -14.18 2.04 -0.13
C LYS A 461 -12.81 1.52 0.37
N SER A 462 -12.80 0.74 1.45
CA SER A 462 -11.63 -0.06 1.88
C SER A 462 -11.33 -1.20 0.90
N ALA A 463 -10.18 -1.87 1.04
CA ALA A 463 -9.84 -3.06 0.24
C ALA A 463 -10.92 -4.16 0.34
N SER A 464 -11.44 -4.42 1.54
CA SER A 464 -12.53 -5.37 1.80
C SER A 464 -13.94 -4.89 1.39
N GLU A 465 -14.10 -3.61 1.02
CA GLU A 465 -15.29 -3.08 0.34
C GLU A 465 -15.12 -3.13 -1.19
N LEU A 466 -13.92 -2.82 -1.72
CA LEU A 466 -13.56 -2.94 -3.14
C LEU A 466 -13.63 -4.40 -3.63
N GLY A 467 -13.33 -5.36 -2.76
CA GLY A 467 -13.49 -6.79 -3.01
C GLY A 467 -14.93 -7.29 -3.12
N ARG A 468 -15.95 -6.47 -2.82
CA ARG A 468 -17.38 -6.88 -2.85
C ARG A 468 -17.99 -6.70 -4.25
N PRO A 469 -18.95 -7.56 -4.66
CA PRO A 469 -19.71 -7.39 -5.90
C PRO A 469 -20.33 -6.00 -6.03
N ASN A 470 -20.19 -5.40 -7.21
CA ASN A 470 -20.60 -4.03 -7.49
C ASN A 470 -21.03 -3.94 -8.97
N ALA A 471 -22.04 -3.13 -9.30
CA ALA A 471 -22.53 -2.90 -10.67
C ALA A 471 -22.77 -4.16 -11.56
N GLY A 472 -23.00 -5.33 -10.96
CA GLY A 472 -23.13 -6.62 -11.67
C GLY A 472 -21.81 -7.34 -11.97
N ALA A 473 -20.65 -6.73 -11.65
CA ALA A 473 -19.34 -7.38 -11.62
C ALA A 473 -19.12 -8.16 -10.31
N SER A 474 -18.14 -9.06 -10.30
CA SER A 474 -17.78 -9.89 -9.13
C SER A 474 -17.12 -9.08 -8.01
N SER A 475 -16.46 -7.97 -8.34
CA SER A 475 -15.81 -7.05 -7.42
C SER A 475 -15.70 -5.64 -8.03
N THR A 476 -15.43 -4.62 -7.23
CA THR A 476 -15.05 -3.30 -7.77
C THR A 476 -13.67 -3.35 -8.44
N TRP A 477 -12.78 -4.25 -8.01
CA TRP A 477 -11.50 -4.50 -8.69
C TRP A 477 -11.66 -4.95 -10.15
N GLU A 478 -12.66 -5.78 -10.46
CA GLU A 478 -12.97 -6.16 -11.85
C GLU A 478 -13.37 -4.91 -12.69
N ILE A 479 -13.98 -3.91 -12.06
CA ILE A 479 -14.42 -2.67 -12.73
C ILE A 479 -13.25 -1.74 -13.03
N ILE A 480 -12.38 -1.47 -12.04
CA ILE A 480 -11.30 -0.46 -12.16
C ILE A 480 -9.94 -1.03 -12.62
N LEU A 481 -9.72 -2.34 -12.51
CA LEU A 481 -8.43 -2.98 -12.78
C LEU A 481 -8.55 -4.22 -13.70
N GLY A 482 -9.68 -4.92 -13.68
CA GLY A 482 -9.86 -6.16 -14.46
C GLY A 482 -8.99 -7.29 -13.93
N ASP A 483 -8.27 -7.98 -14.83
CA ASP A 483 -7.32 -9.03 -14.48
C ASP A 483 -6.01 -8.88 -15.27
N PRO A 484 -5.03 -8.12 -14.73
CA PRO A 484 -3.72 -7.93 -15.35
C PRO A 484 -2.96 -9.23 -15.62
N ALA A 485 -3.09 -10.24 -14.74
CA ALA A 485 -2.41 -11.52 -14.89
C ALA A 485 -2.96 -12.36 -16.08
N LYS A 486 -4.17 -12.04 -16.54
CA LYS A 486 -4.77 -12.59 -17.77
C LYS A 486 -4.83 -11.58 -18.92
N TYR A 487 -4.21 -10.40 -18.77
CA TYR A 487 -4.34 -9.26 -19.70
C TYR A 487 -5.80 -8.91 -20.06
N THR A 488 -6.72 -9.09 -19.10
CA THR A 488 -8.13 -8.73 -19.25
C THR A 488 -8.31 -7.29 -18.76
N PRO A 489 -8.77 -6.36 -19.62
CA PRO A 489 -8.89 -4.96 -19.25
C PRO A 489 -9.97 -4.74 -18.16
N PRO A 490 -9.94 -3.59 -17.46
CA PRO A 490 -11.03 -3.14 -16.58
C PRO A 490 -12.39 -3.19 -17.28
N LEU A 491 -13.50 -3.34 -16.53
CA LEU A 491 -14.83 -3.24 -17.14
C LEU A 491 -15.19 -1.78 -17.48
N ASP A 492 -14.85 -0.83 -16.62
CA ASP A 492 -15.02 0.59 -16.90
C ASP A 492 -14.18 1.01 -18.14
N PRO A 493 -14.76 1.73 -19.12
CA PRO A 493 -13.99 2.22 -20.26
C PRO A 493 -13.01 3.36 -19.96
N HIS A 494 -13.22 4.18 -18.93
CA HIS A 494 -12.31 5.28 -18.59
C HIS A 494 -10.99 4.75 -18.01
N MET A 495 -11.02 3.63 -17.28
CA MET A 495 -9.84 2.92 -16.79
C MET A 495 -9.08 2.11 -17.85
N LYS A 496 -9.52 2.11 -19.11
CA LYS A 496 -8.78 1.44 -20.21
C LYS A 496 -7.74 2.38 -20.79
N GLU A 497 -6.47 2.08 -20.54
CA GLU A 497 -5.35 2.68 -21.26
C GLU A 497 -5.52 2.44 -22.76
N TRP A 498 -5.70 3.51 -23.54
CA TRP A 498 -5.80 3.45 -24.99
C TRP A 498 -5.42 4.81 -25.61
N PRO A 499 -4.68 4.87 -26.74
CA PRO A 499 -4.21 6.12 -27.33
C PRO A 499 -5.15 6.72 -28.40
N ALA A 500 -6.43 6.35 -28.38
CA ALA A 500 -7.43 6.80 -29.34
C ALA A 500 -8.82 6.81 -28.69
N PRO A 501 -9.82 7.55 -29.22
CA PRO A 501 -11.15 7.60 -28.64
C PRO A 501 -11.77 6.21 -28.42
N ARG A 502 -12.19 5.97 -27.17
CA ARG A 502 -12.82 4.75 -26.67
C ARG A 502 -14.33 4.81 -26.85
N SER A 503 -15.02 3.79 -26.38
CA SER A 503 -16.48 3.78 -26.24
C SER A 503 -16.91 2.81 -25.14
N GLY A 504 -18.09 3.03 -24.59
CA GLY A 504 -18.66 2.20 -23.52
C GLY A 504 -19.47 3.03 -22.53
N VAL A 505 -19.77 2.42 -21.40
CA VAL A 505 -20.49 3.02 -20.27
C VAL A 505 -19.78 2.60 -18.98
N ASN A 506 -19.56 3.52 -18.05
CA ASN A 506 -19.10 3.21 -16.70
C ASN A 506 -20.15 2.35 -15.98
N PRO A 507 -19.81 1.16 -15.45
CA PRO A 507 -20.79 0.27 -14.82
C PRO A 507 -21.47 0.86 -13.57
N ILE A 508 -20.78 1.70 -12.80
CA ILE A 508 -21.21 2.18 -11.48
C ILE A 508 -22.10 3.42 -11.61
N THR A 509 -21.73 4.41 -12.41
CA THR A 509 -22.48 5.65 -12.61
C THR A 509 -23.50 5.56 -13.76
N GLY A 510 -23.29 4.66 -14.72
CA GLY A 510 -24.04 4.65 -15.97
C GLY A 510 -23.63 5.74 -16.97
N THR A 511 -22.54 6.49 -16.70
CA THR A 511 -22.04 7.55 -17.60
C THR A 511 -21.45 6.94 -18.87
N ALA A 512 -21.91 7.39 -20.04
CA ALA A 512 -21.38 6.95 -21.33
C ALA A 512 -20.11 7.74 -21.71
N ILE A 513 -19.16 7.07 -22.37
CA ILE A 513 -18.00 7.74 -22.99
C ILE A 513 -18.51 8.72 -24.05
N ALA A 514 -18.16 10.00 -23.92
CA ALA A 514 -18.47 11.04 -24.89
C ALA A 514 -17.36 11.10 -25.96
N GLY A 515 -17.73 11.21 -27.23
CA GLY A 515 -16.76 11.31 -28.34
C GLY A 515 -16.20 12.73 -28.52
N PRO A 516 -15.11 12.92 -29.29
CA PRO A 516 -14.39 14.20 -29.35
C PRO A 516 -15.16 15.40 -29.92
N ASP A 517 -16.31 15.20 -30.57
CA ASP A 517 -17.18 16.30 -31.04
C ASP A 517 -18.24 16.72 -29.98
N ALA A 518 -18.09 16.28 -28.73
CA ALA A 518 -18.99 16.61 -27.61
C ALA A 518 -18.50 17.83 -26.81
N PRO A 519 -19.38 18.53 -26.07
CA PRO A 519 -18.98 19.58 -25.12
C PRO A 519 -18.09 19.07 -23.98
N ASP A 520 -17.27 19.96 -23.41
CA ASP A 520 -16.35 19.69 -22.30
C ASP A 520 -17.05 19.13 -21.04
N ASP A 521 -18.35 19.42 -20.87
CA ASP A 521 -19.21 18.96 -19.76
C ASP A 521 -20.08 17.75 -20.11
N ALA A 522 -19.84 17.06 -21.23
CA ALA A 522 -20.66 15.91 -21.67
C ALA A 522 -20.51 14.65 -20.81
N ASN A 523 -19.46 14.54 -19.99
CA ASN A 523 -19.20 13.42 -19.10
C ASN A 523 -18.51 13.91 -17.79
N ASP A 524 -19.15 13.68 -16.64
CA ASP A 524 -18.68 14.11 -15.31
C ASP A 524 -17.41 13.37 -14.81
N ILE A 525 -16.93 12.37 -15.54
CA ILE A 525 -15.70 11.63 -15.25
C ILE A 525 -14.53 12.21 -16.05
N ASN A 526 -14.59 12.22 -17.39
CA ASN A 526 -13.46 12.63 -18.25
C ASN A 526 -13.74 13.78 -19.25
N GLY A 527 -14.92 14.41 -19.22
CA GLY A 527 -15.34 15.43 -20.18
C GLY A 527 -15.74 14.83 -21.52
N HIS A 528 -14.74 14.42 -22.31
CA HIS A 528 -14.89 13.56 -23.48
C HIS A 528 -13.54 12.94 -23.88
N GLU A 529 -13.58 12.01 -24.83
CA GLU A 529 -12.36 11.54 -25.51
C GLU A 529 -11.76 12.62 -26.41
N TRP A 530 -10.46 12.55 -26.69
CA TRP A 530 -9.70 13.55 -27.45
C TRP A 530 -8.82 12.92 -28.54
N PHE A 531 -8.07 13.72 -29.30
CA PHE A 531 -7.12 13.26 -30.31
C PHE A 531 -5.64 13.49 -29.92
N PRO A 532 -5.01 12.50 -29.23
CA PRO A 532 -3.56 12.47 -29.00
C PRO A 532 -2.68 12.67 -30.23
N ASP A 533 -1.50 13.25 -30.02
CA ASP A 533 -0.45 13.36 -31.04
C ASP A 533 0.05 11.97 -31.44
N VAL A 534 -0.16 11.57 -32.70
CA VAL A 534 0.20 10.24 -33.23
C VAL A 534 1.72 10.00 -33.37
N GLY A 535 2.54 11.03 -33.16
CA GLY A 535 4.01 11.00 -33.27
C GLY A 535 4.75 11.13 -31.94
N PHE A 536 4.19 11.82 -30.95
CA PHE A 536 4.66 11.85 -29.56
C PHE A 536 4.03 10.72 -28.72
N GLY A 537 2.73 10.51 -28.92
CA GLY A 537 1.87 9.53 -28.23
C GLY A 537 1.30 10.06 -26.93
N ASP A 538 0.00 9.87 -26.72
CA ASP A 538 -0.63 10.04 -25.39
C ASP A 538 -1.86 9.12 -25.25
N LEU A 539 -2.35 8.94 -24.02
CA LEU A 539 -3.50 8.13 -23.67
C LEU A 539 -4.78 8.98 -23.50
N GLN A 540 -5.93 8.32 -23.58
CA GLN A 540 -7.20 8.90 -23.14
C GLN A 540 -7.26 8.97 -21.61
N TYR A 541 -7.78 10.07 -21.06
CA TYR A 541 -7.82 10.31 -19.62
C TYR A 541 -8.77 9.33 -18.89
N ALA A 542 -8.36 8.89 -17.71
CA ALA A 542 -9.22 8.17 -16.76
C ALA A 542 -10.25 9.12 -16.14
N CYS A 543 -9.83 10.33 -15.79
CA CYS A 543 -10.70 11.35 -15.22
C CYS A 543 -10.11 12.75 -15.39
N VAL A 544 -10.95 13.78 -15.26
CA VAL A 544 -10.58 15.20 -15.34
C VAL A 544 -11.34 16.04 -14.31
N PHE A 545 -10.73 17.09 -13.78
CA PHE A 545 -11.29 17.93 -12.71
C PHE A 545 -10.98 19.43 -12.91
N PRO A 546 -11.82 20.36 -12.42
CA PRO A 546 -11.60 21.79 -12.63
C PRO A 546 -10.35 22.31 -11.91
N LEU A 547 -9.59 23.17 -12.59
CA LEU A 547 -8.47 23.89 -11.99
C LEU A 547 -8.98 24.95 -11.00
N LYS A 548 -8.29 25.06 -9.86
CA LYS A 548 -8.53 26.09 -8.83
C LYS A 548 -8.34 27.52 -9.37
N GLN A 549 -7.45 27.68 -10.35
CA GLN A 549 -7.33 28.87 -11.20
C GLN A 549 -6.99 28.40 -12.63
N PRO A 550 -7.73 28.81 -13.67
CA PRO A 550 -7.37 28.52 -15.06
C PRO A 550 -6.02 29.12 -15.46
N MET A 551 -5.29 28.41 -16.33
CA MET A 551 -4.03 28.87 -16.91
C MET A 551 -4.31 29.55 -18.25
N GLU A 552 -3.86 30.79 -18.46
CA GLU A 552 -4.10 31.53 -19.71
C GLU A 552 -3.36 30.94 -20.94
N GLN A 553 -2.24 30.25 -20.69
CA GLN A 553 -1.64 29.27 -21.59
C GLN A 553 -1.27 28.05 -20.75
N GLY A 554 -1.90 26.90 -21.03
CA GLY A 554 -1.60 25.63 -20.37
C GLY A 554 -0.86 24.66 -21.29
N ASP A 555 0.04 23.86 -20.73
CA ASP A 555 0.90 22.95 -21.51
C ASP A 555 0.13 21.78 -22.14
N ASP A 556 -1.06 21.43 -21.62
CA ASP A 556 -1.99 20.49 -22.30
C ASP A 556 -2.78 21.17 -23.46
N CYS A 557 -2.74 22.51 -23.60
CA CYS A 557 -3.58 23.30 -24.50
C CYS A 557 -2.77 24.05 -25.58
N ASP A 558 -2.32 23.28 -26.58
CA ASP A 558 -1.71 23.76 -27.84
C ASP A 558 -2.75 24.49 -28.72
N ASP A 559 -2.38 25.65 -29.29
CA ASP A 559 -3.24 26.46 -30.16
C ASP A 559 -2.88 26.40 -31.66
N GLU A 560 -1.81 25.69 -32.03
CA GLU A 560 -1.47 25.38 -33.43
C GLU A 560 -2.30 24.21 -33.99
N VAL A 561 -2.74 23.28 -33.13
CA VAL A 561 -3.47 22.06 -33.51
C VAL A 561 -4.70 21.85 -32.62
N ASP A 562 -5.88 21.93 -33.22
CA ASP A 562 -7.17 21.59 -32.62
C ASP A 562 -7.25 20.07 -32.35
N ARG A 563 -7.13 19.66 -31.08
CA ARG A 563 -7.04 18.25 -30.63
C ARG A 563 -8.33 17.73 -29.99
N LYS A 564 -9.32 18.60 -29.76
CA LYS A 564 -10.53 18.31 -28.95
C LYS A 564 -10.14 17.88 -27.54
N ASN A 565 -9.28 18.65 -26.88
CA ASN A 565 -8.84 18.35 -25.53
C ASN A 565 -9.84 18.91 -24.48
N PRO A 566 -10.56 18.07 -23.71
CA PRO A 566 -11.55 18.50 -22.70
C PRO A 566 -10.97 19.32 -21.53
N LEU A 567 -9.65 19.56 -21.51
CA LEU A 567 -8.96 20.40 -20.55
C LEU A 567 -8.99 21.88 -20.91
N CYS A 568 -9.27 22.22 -22.17
CA CYS A 568 -9.11 23.54 -22.75
C CYS A 568 -10.47 24.27 -22.89
N GLU A 569 -10.49 25.59 -22.72
CA GLU A 569 -11.71 26.38 -22.95
C GLU A 569 -12.01 26.44 -24.45
N ASN A 570 -13.16 25.89 -24.87
CA ASN A 570 -13.59 25.91 -26.27
C ASN A 570 -13.83 27.33 -26.80
N ARG A 571 -13.23 27.68 -27.95
CA ARG A 571 -13.53 28.92 -28.69
C ARG A 571 -14.96 28.91 -29.24
N ALA A 572 -15.45 30.08 -29.63
CA ALA A 572 -16.79 30.26 -30.22
C ALA A 572 -17.03 29.56 -31.58
N ASP A 573 -16.00 28.99 -32.19
CA ASP A 573 -16.07 28.12 -33.37
C ASP A 573 -15.91 26.62 -33.05
N GLY A 574 -15.75 26.27 -31.76
CA GLY A 574 -15.57 24.91 -31.27
C GLY A 574 -14.15 24.37 -31.43
N THR A 575 -13.13 25.24 -31.44
CA THR A 575 -11.70 24.86 -31.43
C THR A 575 -11.07 25.06 -30.05
N ASP A 576 -10.10 24.20 -29.68
CA ASP A 576 -9.38 24.30 -28.41
C ASP A 576 -8.63 25.65 -28.29
N SER A 577 -8.88 26.44 -27.25
CA SER A 577 -8.08 27.64 -26.95
C SER A 577 -6.89 27.30 -26.04
N PRO A 578 -5.83 28.13 -25.97
CA PRO A 578 -4.68 27.86 -25.11
C PRO A 578 -5.00 27.93 -23.61
N ARG A 579 -6.21 28.40 -23.24
CA ARG A 579 -6.65 28.59 -21.87
C ARG A 579 -7.07 27.23 -21.27
N GLN A 580 -6.24 26.68 -20.41
CA GLN A 580 -6.53 25.43 -19.69
C GLN A 580 -7.41 25.71 -18.47
N VAL A 581 -8.53 24.98 -18.36
CA VAL A 581 -9.55 25.13 -17.32
C VAL A 581 -9.72 23.87 -16.45
N ARG A 582 -9.20 22.73 -16.88
CA ARG A 582 -9.22 21.46 -16.13
C ARG A 582 -7.86 20.78 -16.15
N ALA A 583 -7.65 19.87 -15.21
CA ALA A 583 -6.52 18.94 -15.18
C ALA A 583 -7.02 17.50 -15.37
N LYS A 584 -6.09 16.59 -15.73
CA LYS A 584 -6.31 15.18 -16.08
C LYS A 584 -5.63 14.21 -15.11
N ALA A 585 -5.99 12.93 -15.26
CA ALA A 585 -5.15 11.78 -14.92
C ALA A 585 -5.39 10.61 -15.90
N TYR A 586 -4.41 9.75 -16.09
CA TYR A 586 -4.46 8.52 -16.88
C TYR A 586 -4.63 7.28 -15.97
N PRO A 587 -5.02 6.09 -16.47
CA PRO A 587 -5.34 4.93 -15.62
C PRO A 587 -4.13 4.36 -14.85
N GLY A 588 -4.07 4.56 -13.53
CA GLY A 588 -2.98 4.09 -12.65
C GLY A 588 -3.01 2.59 -12.33
N LEU A 589 -3.10 1.74 -13.36
CA LEU A 589 -3.41 0.32 -13.23
C LEU A 589 -2.36 -0.50 -12.47
N ARG A 590 -1.06 -0.23 -12.65
CA ARG A 590 0.02 -0.95 -11.95
C ARG A 590 0.02 -0.65 -10.45
N GLN A 591 -0.19 0.62 -10.10
CA GLN A 591 -0.35 1.07 -8.73
C GLN A 591 -1.60 0.45 -8.08
N LEU A 592 -2.74 0.46 -8.77
CA LEU A 592 -3.97 -0.22 -8.32
C LEU A 592 -3.78 -1.74 -8.14
N GLN A 593 -2.96 -2.38 -8.97
CA GLN A 593 -2.65 -3.80 -8.80
C GLN A 593 -1.88 -4.06 -7.50
N LEU A 594 -0.85 -3.26 -7.19
CA LEU A 594 -0.14 -3.38 -5.92
C LEU A 594 -1.10 -3.17 -4.73
N ILE A 595 -1.94 -2.14 -4.77
CA ILE A 595 -2.90 -1.84 -3.70
C ILE A 595 -3.89 -3.00 -3.50
N ARG A 596 -4.36 -3.64 -4.58
CA ARG A 596 -5.18 -4.87 -4.49
C ARG A 596 -4.40 -6.02 -3.85
N ASP A 597 -3.17 -6.26 -4.30
CA ASP A 597 -2.38 -7.42 -3.91
C ASP A 597 -1.85 -7.33 -2.47
N LEU A 598 -1.83 -6.14 -1.88
CA LEU A 598 -1.59 -5.87 -0.45
C LEU A 598 -2.84 -6.05 0.45
N GLY A 599 -4.03 -6.26 -0.12
CA GLY A 599 -5.27 -6.40 0.64
C GLY A 599 -5.51 -5.22 1.59
N ASP A 600 -5.78 -5.50 2.86
CA ASP A 600 -6.04 -4.45 3.86
C ASP A 600 -4.79 -3.63 4.27
N GLN A 601 -3.58 -3.90 3.74
CA GLN A 601 -2.46 -2.94 3.83
C GLN A 601 -2.52 -1.86 2.74
N GLY A 602 -3.30 -2.10 1.67
CA GLY A 602 -3.49 -1.20 0.55
C GLY A 602 -4.66 -0.22 0.76
N ILE A 603 -4.44 1.05 0.39
CA ILE A 603 -5.45 2.12 0.42
C ILE A 603 -5.53 2.78 -0.96
N VAL A 604 -6.73 2.86 -1.55
CA VAL A 604 -6.97 3.55 -2.83
C VAL A 604 -7.48 4.97 -2.57
N GLY A 605 -6.84 5.95 -3.20
CA GLY A 605 -7.34 7.31 -3.36
C GLY A 605 -7.37 7.70 -4.84
N SER A 606 -8.28 8.62 -5.19
CA SER A 606 -8.31 9.23 -6.52
C SER A 606 -7.50 10.53 -6.52
N VAL A 607 -6.65 10.69 -7.53
CA VAL A 607 -5.97 11.96 -7.85
C VAL A 607 -6.89 12.97 -8.56
N CYS A 608 -8.10 12.55 -8.96
CA CYS A 608 -9.13 13.42 -9.53
C CYS A 608 -10.15 13.79 -8.42
N PRO A 609 -9.97 14.91 -7.70
CA PRO A 609 -10.90 15.31 -6.65
C PRO A 609 -12.30 15.60 -7.21
N SER A 610 -13.34 15.37 -6.40
CA SER A 610 -14.71 15.73 -6.76
C SER A 610 -14.94 17.23 -6.85
N GLN A 611 -14.16 18.05 -6.13
CA GLN A 611 -14.18 19.51 -6.22
C GLN A 611 -12.89 20.14 -5.68
N THR A 612 -12.54 21.32 -6.23
CA THR A 612 -11.31 22.09 -5.92
C THR A 612 -11.62 23.54 -5.52
N GLU A 613 -12.90 23.88 -5.30
CA GLU A 613 -13.39 25.25 -5.06
C GLU A 613 -13.57 25.57 -3.56
N ASP A 614 -14.24 24.69 -2.82
CA ASP A 614 -14.72 24.95 -1.46
C ASP A 614 -13.86 24.19 -0.44
N SER A 615 -12.79 24.85 0.00
CA SER A 615 -11.82 24.35 0.99
C SER A 615 -12.39 24.19 2.41
N GLN A 616 -13.70 24.37 2.63
CA GLN A 616 -14.35 24.10 3.92
C GLN A 616 -15.14 22.77 3.94
N LYS A 617 -15.37 22.12 2.79
CA LYS A 617 -16.05 20.82 2.72
C LYS A 617 -15.11 19.63 2.95
N ALA A 618 -15.71 18.49 3.29
CA ALA A 618 -15.03 17.20 3.46
C ALA A 618 -14.62 16.52 2.14
N ASP A 619 -15.17 16.96 1.01
CA ASP A 619 -14.95 16.43 -0.34
C ASP A 619 -13.93 17.25 -1.17
N TYR A 620 -13.28 18.24 -0.55
CA TYR A 620 -12.27 19.10 -1.17
C TYR A 620 -10.96 18.36 -1.41
N GLY A 621 -10.43 18.43 -2.63
CA GLY A 621 -9.10 17.92 -2.94
C GLY A 621 -8.93 16.45 -2.53
N TYR A 622 -7.80 16.13 -1.90
CA TYR A 622 -7.52 14.77 -1.41
C TYR A 622 -8.05 14.48 0.00
N ARG A 623 -8.93 15.31 0.59
CA ARG A 623 -9.54 15.02 1.90
C ARG A 623 -10.23 13.64 1.98
N PRO A 624 -10.91 13.13 0.93
CA PRO A 624 -11.43 11.77 0.94
C PRO A 624 -10.33 10.69 1.00
N ALA A 625 -9.17 10.92 0.37
CA ALA A 625 -8.02 10.03 0.43
C ALA A 625 -7.37 10.06 1.82
N VAL A 626 -7.09 11.26 2.35
CA VAL A 626 -6.61 11.47 3.73
C VAL A 626 -7.57 10.84 4.74
N GLY A 627 -8.88 10.95 4.50
CA GLY A 627 -9.93 10.27 5.25
C GLY A 627 -9.72 8.77 5.31
N ALA A 628 -9.66 8.11 4.13
CA ALA A 628 -9.45 6.67 4.00
C ALA A 628 -8.10 6.19 4.58
N ILE A 629 -7.03 6.98 4.42
CA ILE A 629 -5.70 6.68 4.97
C ILE A 629 -5.76 6.65 6.49
N ILE A 630 -6.20 7.75 7.13
CA ILE A 630 -6.30 7.83 8.60
C ILE A 630 -7.29 6.78 9.14
N ASP A 631 -8.41 6.57 8.46
CA ASP A 631 -9.40 5.56 8.85
C ASP A 631 -8.86 4.13 8.78
N ARG A 632 -7.80 3.88 7.99
CA ARG A 632 -7.06 2.63 8.02
C ARG A 632 -5.95 2.61 9.06
N LEU A 633 -5.12 3.65 9.14
CA LEU A 633 -4.00 3.70 10.11
C LEU A 633 -4.50 3.58 11.57
N LYS A 634 -5.65 4.19 11.90
CA LYS A 634 -6.23 4.09 13.26
C LYS A 634 -6.57 2.67 13.71
N THR A 635 -6.64 1.68 12.80
CA THR A 635 -6.79 0.25 13.16
C THR A 635 -5.52 -0.34 13.80
N LYS A 636 -4.40 0.40 13.82
CA LYS A 636 -3.14 0.08 14.52
C LYS A 636 -2.75 1.10 15.59
N LEU A 637 -3.26 2.34 15.50
CA LEU A 637 -3.06 3.40 16.51
C LEU A 637 -4.12 3.37 17.63
N GLY A 638 -5.24 2.67 17.42
CA GLY A 638 -6.21 2.32 18.45
C GLY A 638 -5.72 1.21 19.38
N GLY A 639 -6.52 0.88 20.40
CA GLY A 639 -6.26 -0.28 21.27
C GLY A 639 -6.36 -1.62 20.52
N GLN A 640 -5.96 -2.72 21.18
CA GLN A 640 -5.93 -4.08 20.60
C GLN A 640 -7.32 -4.71 20.47
N CYS A 641 -8.19 -4.04 19.72
CA CYS A 641 -9.56 -4.46 19.45
C CYS A 641 -9.60 -5.78 18.68
N LEU A 642 -10.63 -6.59 18.94
CA LEU A 642 -10.78 -7.95 18.44
C LEU A 642 -12.02 -8.09 17.56
N ALA A 643 -11.78 -8.41 16.28
CA ALA A 643 -12.82 -8.61 15.27
C ALA A 643 -13.87 -9.68 15.67
N ARG A 644 -13.46 -10.68 16.49
CA ARG A 644 -14.31 -11.78 16.96
C ARG A 644 -14.45 -11.81 18.48
N ALA A 645 -15.62 -12.22 18.96
CA ALA A 645 -15.84 -12.52 20.37
C ALA A 645 -15.15 -13.83 20.77
N LEU A 646 -14.57 -13.85 21.96
CA LEU A 646 -14.01 -15.04 22.59
C LEU A 646 -15.01 -15.60 23.61
N THR A 647 -14.81 -16.86 24.03
CA THR A 647 -15.62 -17.47 25.09
C THR A 647 -14.82 -17.53 26.39
N PRO A 648 -15.22 -16.77 27.44
CA PRO A 648 -14.62 -16.88 28.76
C PRO A 648 -15.09 -18.15 29.50
N ASP A 649 -14.28 -18.62 30.43
CA ASP A 649 -14.66 -19.66 31.41
C ASP A 649 -15.51 -19.10 32.57
N GLU A 650 -15.86 -19.95 33.54
CA GLU A 650 -16.63 -19.55 34.74
C GLU A 650 -15.91 -18.53 35.65
N LYS A 651 -14.63 -18.22 35.38
CA LYS A 651 -13.82 -17.22 36.10
C LYS A 651 -13.59 -15.94 35.28
N GLY A 652 -14.05 -15.89 34.02
CA GLY A 652 -13.80 -14.77 33.11
C GLY A 652 -12.47 -14.83 32.34
N GLN A 653 -11.79 -15.99 32.33
CA GLN A 653 -10.54 -16.21 31.61
C GLN A 653 -10.82 -16.77 30.21
N VAL A 654 -10.07 -16.35 29.18
CA VAL A 654 -10.22 -16.86 27.80
C VAL A 654 -9.08 -17.82 27.43
N SER A 655 -9.37 -18.76 26.53
CA SER A 655 -8.41 -19.72 25.98
C SER A 655 -7.50 -19.11 24.90
N CYS A 656 -6.78 -18.04 25.26
CA CYS A 656 -5.71 -17.46 24.46
C CYS A 656 -4.36 -17.60 25.17
N LEU A 657 -3.32 -17.78 24.36
CA LEU A 657 -1.92 -17.83 24.77
C LEU A 657 -1.22 -16.56 24.28
N VAL A 658 -0.59 -15.79 25.18
CA VAL A 658 0.28 -14.67 24.80
C VAL A 658 1.74 -15.10 24.90
N LEU A 659 2.45 -15.12 23.78
CA LEU A 659 3.89 -15.35 23.72
C LEU A 659 4.63 -14.05 23.40
N GLU A 660 5.71 -13.77 24.13
CA GLU A 660 6.58 -12.62 23.95
C GLU A 660 7.96 -13.10 23.49
N ALA A 661 8.32 -12.82 22.25
CA ALA A 661 9.60 -13.21 21.66
C ALA A 661 10.58 -12.03 21.62
N ARG A 662 11.84 -12.29 21.97
CA ARG A 662 12.92 -11.29 22.06
C ARG A 662 14.28 -11.89 21.71
N THR A 663 15.23 -11.02 21.41
CA THR A 663 16.63 -11.38 21.11
C THR A 663 17.48 -11.03 22.32
N VAL A 664 18.17 -12.03 22.89
CA VAL A 664 19.05 -11.92 24.07
C VAL A 664 20.40 -12.60 23.81
N PRO A 665 21.46 -12.32 24.58
CA PRO A 665 22.70 -13.07 24.46
C PRO A 665 22.51 -14.57 24.80
N ASP A 666 23.28 -15.45 24.17
CA ASP A 666 23.14 -16.90 24.32
C ASP A 666 23.10 -17.35 25.80
N GLY A 667 22.07 -18.13 26.14
CA GLY A 667 21.84 -18.64 27.49
C GLY A 667 21.27 -17.64 28.49
N GLN A 668 20.92 -16.42 28.09
CA GLN A 668 20.36 -15.37 28.97
C GLN A 668 18.84 -15.20 28.85
N CYS A 669 18.12 -16.21 28.35
CA CYS A 669 16.66 -16.19 28.35
C CYS A 669 16.10 -16.47 29.75
N SER A 670 15.80 -15.40 30.50
CA SER A 670 15.20 -15.44 31.84
C SER A 670 13.82 -14.78 31.82
N CYS A 671 12.76 -15.59 31.80
CA CYS A 671 11.38 -15.07 31.77
C CYS A 671 10.95 -14.58 33.15
N GLU A 672 11.22 -15.38 34.18
CA GLU A 672 10.83 -15.18 35.58
C GLU A 672 11.57 -14.00 36.27
N GLN A 673 12.44 -13.30 35.55
CA GLN A 673 13.08 -12.05 35.99
C GLN A 673 12.26 -10.80 35.61
N HIS A 674 11.25 -10.93 34.76
CA HIS A 674 10.35 -9.86 34.35
C HIS A 674 8.95 -10.13 34.91
N PRO A 675 8.30 -9.15 35.59
CA PRO A 675 6.95 -9.35 36.07
C PRO A 675 5.97 -9.68 34.92
N ALA A 676 4.90 -10.40 35.25
CA ALA A 676 3.94 -10.97 34.31
C ALA A 676 4.48 -11.97 33.26
N ARG A 677 5.75 -12.38 33.31
CA ARG A 677 6.30 -13.44 32.44
C ARG A 677 6.59 -14.73 33.20
N ARG A 678 6.26 -15.85 32.56
CA ARG A 678 6.79 -17.18 32.91
C ARG A 678 7.50 -17.81 31.72
N LYS A 679 8.32 -18.84 31.96
CA LYS A 679 8.77 -19.74 30.88
C LYS A 679 7.54 -20.40 30.24
N VAL A 680 7.56 -20.55 28.92
CA VAL A 680 6.54 -21.29 28.16
C VAL A 680 6.36 -22.72 28.73
N PRO A 681 5.14 -23.13 29.10
CA PRO A 681 4.82 -24.48 29.57
C PRO A 681 5.00 -25.57 28.50
N ASP A 682 5.17 -26.82 28.94
CA ASP A 682 5.39 -27.98 28.05
C ASP A 682 4.25 -28.19 27.02
N GLU A 683 3.03 -27.77 27.37
CA GLU A 683 1.84 -27.81 26.49
C GLU A 683 1.82 -26.72 25.40
N HIS A 684 2.62 -25.67 25.55
CA HIS A 684 2.71 -24.53 24.62
C HIS A 684 3.99 -24.53 23.77
N LEU A 685 4.87 -25.54 23.90
CA LEU A 685 6.12 -25.68 23.12
C LEU A 685 5.91 -25.82 21.60
N VAL A 686 4.68 -26.12 21.14
CA VAL A 686 4.35 -26.07 19.71
C VAL A 686 4.26 -24.62 19.24
N ALA A 687 3.55 -23.77 19.99
CA ALA A 687 3.42 -22.35 19.72
C ALA A 687 4.75 -21.59 19.90
N GLU A 688 5.58 -21.94 20.90
CA GLU A 688 6.95 -21.41 21.01
C GLU A 688 7.77 -21.67 19.74
N ARG A 689 7.72 -22.92 19.24
CA ARG A 689 8.40 -23.26 17.98
C ARG A 689 7.79 -22.55 16.78
N GLU A 690 6.48 -22.41 16.68
CA GLU A 690 5.84 -21.67 15.58
C GLU A 690 6.26 -20.19 15.59
N VAL A 691 6.37 -19.57 16.77
CA VAL A 691 6.91 -18.22 16.96
C VAL A 691 8.40 -18.13 16.57
N LEU A 692 9.24 -19.09 16.99
CA LEU A 692 10.66 -19.14 16.60
C LEU A 692 10.90 -19.53 15.14
N GLU A 693 9.96 -20.25 14.52
CA GLU A 693 10.02 -20.64 13.10
C GLU A 693 9.42 -19.59 12.16
N ASP A 694 8.78 -18.54 12.68
CA ASP A 694 8.26 -17.43 11.89
C ASP A 694 9.36 -16.68 11.11
N PRO A 695 9.13 -16.27 9.84
CA PRO A 695 10.11 -15.52 9.06
C PRO A 695 10.59 -14.22 9.71
N ILE A 696 9.74 -13.47 10.42
CA ILE A 696 10.15 -12.22 11.09
C ILE A 696 11.05 -12.53 12.28
N SER A 697 10.67 -13.52 13.08
CA SER A 697 11.45 -13.96 14.23
C SER A 697 12.81 -14.54 13.83
N LYS A 698 12.89 -15.22 12.68
CA LYS A 698 14.16 -15.63 12.06
C LYS A 698 14.97 -14.44 11.57
N ALA A 699 14.35 -13.46 10.91
CA ALA A 699 15.05 -12.31 10.31
C ALA A 699 15.82 -11.48 11.34
N GLY A 700 15.21 -11.17 12.49
CA GLY A 700 15.87 -10.47 13.61
C GLY A 700 16.35 -11.38 14.75
N GLY A 701 16.61 -12.67 14.46
CA GLY A 701 17.35 -13.56 15.35
C GLY A 701 16.73 -13.85 16.73
N ARG A 702 15.40 -13.85 16.84
CA ARG A 702 14.67 -14.10 18.10
C ARG A 702 15.06 -15.47 18.66
N ASN A 703 15.55 -15.50 19.90
CA ASN A 703 16.10 -16.69 20.54
C ASN A 703 15.61 -16.92 21.98
N CYS A 704 14.68 -16.09 22.46
CA CYS A 704 14.05 -16.22 23.76
C CYS A 704 12.54 -15.94 23.64
N VAL A 705 11.71 -16.87 24.12
CA VAL A 705 10.26 -16.72 24.18
C VAL A 705 9.79 -16.90 25.62
N CYS A 706 8.90 -16.02 26.06
CA CYS A 706 8.25 -16.07 27.36
C CYS A 706 6.74 -16.08 27.18
N GLU A 707 6.00 -16.66 28.12
CA GLU A 707 4.54 -16.53 28.14
C GLU A 707 4.14 -15.38 29.06
N VAL A 708 3.26 -14.50 28.58
CA VAL A 708 2.72 -13.38 29.37
C VAL A 708 1.45 -13.85 30.06
N GLU A 709 1.41 -13.76 31.39
CA GLU A 709 0.38 -14.39 32.20
C GLU A 709 -0.95 -13.64 32.16
N GLN A 710 -2.04 -14.39 31.93
CA GLN A 710 -3.41 -13.90 32.08
C GLN A 710 -3.72 -13.70 33.56
N LEU A 711 -4.38 -12.60 33.91
CA LEU A 711 -4.74 -12.29 35.29
C LEU A 711 -5.73 -13.31 35.84
N ILE A 712 -5.32 -14.05 36.88
CA ILE A 712 -6.14 -15.10 37.50
C ILE A 712 -6.79 -14.67 38.81
N GLU A 713 -6.25 -13.67 39.50
CA GLU A 713 -6.76 -13.21 40.80
C GLU A 713 -8.00 -12.32 40.62
N PRO A 714 -9.14 -12.59 41.30
CA PRO A 714 -10.41 -11.94 40.98
C PRO A 714 -10.44 -10.42 41.13
N GLU A 715 -9.67 -9.85 42.06
CA GLU A 715 -9.63 -8.38 42.24
C GLU A 715 -8.79 -7.71 41.14
N GLU A 716 -7.69 -8.33 40.72
CA GLU A 716 -6.80 -7.86 39.65
C GLU A 716 -7.44 -7.97 38.27
N LEU A 717 -8.02 -9.15 37.96
CA LEU A 717 -8.77 -9.39 36.72
C LEU A 717 -9.92 -8.38 36.59
N LYS A 718 -10.67 -8.17 37.68
CA LYS A 718 -11.74 -7.17 37.71
C LYS A 718 -11.22 -5.74 37.55
N ALA A 719 -10.11 -5.38 38.20
CA ALA A 719 -9.49 -4.07 38.00
C ALA A 719 -9.13 -3.84 36.52
N CYS A 720 -8.52 -4.83 35.86
CA CYS A 720 -8.20 -4.78 34.43
C CYS A 720 -9.46 -4.64 33.56
N GLN A 721 -10.56 -5.31 33.90
CA GLN A 721 -11.82 -5.27 33.16
C GLN A 721 -12.68 -4.02 33.40
N GLU A 722 -12.54 -3.36 34.55
CA GLU A 722 -13.41 -2.24 34.98
C GLU A 722 -12.73 -0.87 35.14
N THR A 723 -11.41 -0.78 35.07
CA THR A 723 -10.69 0.51 35.23
C THR A 723 -10.65 1.28 33.92
N VAL A 724 -11.41 2.37 33.84
CA VAL A 724 -11.52 3.19 32.63
C VAL A 724 -10.23 4.02 32.44
N PRO A 725 -9.57 3.99 31.26
CA PRO A 725 -8.44 4.88 30.96
C PRO A 725 -8.80 6.37 31.12
N PRO A 726 -7.84 7.25 31.47
CA PRO A 726 -6.41 7.01 31.65
C PRO A 726 -6.02 6.58 33.08
N ALA A 727 -6.97 6.13 33.92
CA ALA A 727 -6.62 5.69 35.28
C ALA A 727 -5.72 4.42 35.24
N PRO A 728 -4.67 4.35 36.08
CA PRO A 728 -3.81 3.17 36.16
C PRO A 728 -4.58 2.01 36.79
N VAL A 729 -4.28 0.79 36.33
CA VAL A 729 -4.92 -0.43 36.86
C VAL A 729 -4.17 -0.86 38.12
N GLU A 730 -4.77 -0.59 39.28
CA GLU A 730 -4.15 -0.80 40.59
C GLU A 730 -5.12 -1.49 41.56
N VAL A 731 -4.59 -2.39 42.39
CA VAL A 731 -5.30 -3.04 43.50
C VAL A 731 -4.51 -2.76 44.77
N GLY A 732 -5.19 -2.27 45.82
CA GLY A 732 -4.54 -1.87 47.08
C GLY A 732 -3.57 -0.67 47.00
N GLY A 733 -3.34 -0.11 45.80
CA GLY A 733 -2.29 0.88 45.51
C GLY A 733 -1.02 0.29 44.89
N GLU A 734 -1.03 -0.99 44.50
CA GLU A 734 0.00 -1.64 43.71
C GLU A 734 -0.49 -1.89 42.27
N ARG A 735 0.40 -1.79 41.28
CA ARG A 735 0.05 -1.98 39.85
C ARG A 735 -0.24 -3.44 39.54
N VAL A 736 -1.34 -3.66 38.81
CA VAL A 736 -1.71 -4.98 38.27
C VAL A 736 -0.89 -5.28 37.01
N ASN A 737 -0.20 -6.41 37.00
CA ASN A 737 0.74 -6.79 35.93
C ASN A 737 0.29 -8.07 35.24
N GLY A 738 -0.09 -7.99 33.96
CA GLY A 738 -0.59 -9.13 33.18
C GLY A 738 -1.54 -8.69 32.08
N TRP A 739 -2.47 -9.56 31.69
CA TRP A 739 -3.53 -9.21 30.75
C TRP A 739 -4.91 -9.79 31.11
N CYS A 740 -5.97 -9.16 30.62
CA CYS A 740 -7.33 -9.65 30.70
C CYS A 740 -8.06 -9.53 29.35
N TYR A 741 -9.14 -10.29 29.20
CA TYR A 741 -10.12 -10.07 28.12
C TYR A 741 -11.24 -9.13 28.58
N VAL A 742 -11.70 -8.26 27.67
CA VAL A 742 -12.83 -7.35 27.87
C VAL A 742 -13.77 -7.48 26.68
N ASP A 743 -15.05 -7.81 26.92
CA ASP A 743 -16.14 -7.78 25.93
C ASP A 743 -17.47 -7.48 26.65
N PRO A 744 -17.91 -6.20 26.67
CA PRO A 744 -19.16 -5.79 27.29
C PRO A 744 -20.40 -6.32 26.57
N GLY A 745 -20.29 -6.77 25.31
CA GLY A 745 -21.37 -7.40 24.56
C GLY A 745 -21.79 -8.76 25.12
N ILE A 746 -20.86 -9.45 25.80
CA ILE A 746 -21.13 -10.66 26.60
C ILE A 746 -21.13 -10.39 28.12
N GLY A 747 -21.02 -9.12 28.53
CA GLY A 747 -21.05 -8.69 29.94
C GLY A 747 -19.71 -8.77 30.68
N VAL A 748 -18.58 -8.86 29.98
CA VAL A 748 -17.23 -8.92 30.56
C VAL A 748 -16.58 -7.53 30.52
N GLY A 749 -16.48 -6.90 31.70
CA GLY A 749 -15.92 -5.55 31.84
C GLY A 749 -16.84 -4.43 31.35
N LYS A 750 -16.27 -3.23 31.15
CA LYS A 750 -17.03 -2.00 30.90
C LYS A 750 -17.03 -1.51 29.45
N PRO A 751 -18.16 -1.00 28.91
CA PRO A 751 -18.22 -0.31 27.62
C PRO A 751 -17.13 0.76 27.44
N GLU A 752 -16.86 1.52 28.50
CA GLU A 752 -15.89 2.62 28.52
C GLU A 752 -14.42 2.16 28.41
N VAL A 753 -14.14 0.86 28.60
CA VAL A 753 -12.79 0.30 28.44
C VAL A 753 -12.49 -0.08 26.99
N VAL A 754 -13.52 -0.25 26.16
CA VAL A 754 -13.45 -0.59 24.71
C VAL A 754 -14.21 0.42 23.84
N ALA A 755 -14.45 1.63 24.34
CA ALA A 755 -15.24 2.64 23.65
C ALA A 755 -14.60 3.08 22.32
N THR A 756 -13.27 3.22 22.35
CA THR A 756 -12.37 3.53 21.22
C THR A 756 -12.28 2.42 20.17
N CYS A 757 -12.78 1.21 20.44
CA CYS A 757 -12.86 0.16 19.43
C CYS A 757 -14.01 0.44 18.43
N PRO A 758 -13.84 0.05 17.15
CA PRO A 758 -14.93 0.06 16.18
C PRO A 758 -16.20 -0.60 16.74
N SER A 759 -17.38 -0.12 16.35
CA SER A 759 -18.67 -0.55 16.91
C SER A 759 -18.91 -2.07 16.79
N THR A 760 -18.43 -2.67 15.70
CA THR A 760 -18.41 -4.11 15.43
C THR A 760 -17.35 -4.88 16.22
N GLU A 761 -16.32 -4.21 16.75
CA GLU A 761 -15.12 -4.78 17.37
C GLU A 761 -14.94 -4.37 18.85
N ARG A 762 -16.01 -3.98 19.55
CA ARG A 762 -16.01 -3.54 20.96
C ARG A 762 -15.69 -4.64 21.97
N ARG A 763 -14.46 -5.15 21.89
CA ARG A 763 -13.83 -6.16 22.74
C ARG A 763 -12.32 -6.15 22.49
N GLN A 764 -11.50 -6.44 23.50
CA GLN A 764 -10.03 -6.43 23.35
C GLN A 764 -9.34 -7.40 24.31
N VAL A 765 -8.11 -7.79 23.97
CA VAL A 765 -7.11 -8.20 24.96
C VAL A 765 -6.50 -6.92 25.52
N ARG A 766 -6.48 -6.76 26.84
CA ARG A 766 -5.93 -5.59 27.52
C ARG A 766 -4.74 -6.03 28.38
N PHE A 767 -3.55 -5.55 28.02
CA PHE A 767 -2.37 -5.59 28.88
C PHE A 767 -2.43 -4.48 29.95
N THR A 768 -1.86 -4.74 31.12
CA THR A 768 -1.77 -3.77 32.22
C THR A 768 -0.44 -3.85 32.94
N GLY A 769 0.10 -2.69 33.34
CA GLY A 769 1.36 -2.61 34.08
C GLY A 769 2.50 -3.22 33.28
N GLU A 770 3.32 -4.04 33.92
CA GLU A 770 4.39 -4.78 33.25
C GLU A 770 3.86 -5.82 32.25
N GLY A 771 2.55 -6.08 32.12
CA GLY A 771 2.02 -6.97 31.08
C GLY A 771 2.25 -6.44 29.65
N GLU A 772 2.42 -5.12 29.49
CA GLU A 772 2.80 -4.50 28.21
C GLU A 772 4.18 -5.01 27.73
N ALA A 773 4.38 -5.03 26.41
CA ALA A 773 5.58 -5.63 25.79
C ALA A 773 6.89 -5.02 26.30
N LEU A 774 7.88 -5.87 26.60
CA LEU A 774 9.23 -5.39 26.93
C LEU A 774 9.81 -4.60 25.74
N PRO A 775 10.65 -3.57 25.97
CA PRO A 775 11.46 -2.95 24.91
C PRO A 775 12.22 -4.01 24.11
N GLY A 776 12.21 -3.86 22.78
CA GLY A 776 12.78 -4.85 21.86
C GLY A 776 11.90 -6.06 21.56
N ALA A 777 10.98 -6.45 22.45
CA ALA A 777 10.18 -7.66 22.31
C ALA A 777 8.98 -7.52 21.36
N THR A 778 8.44 -8.66 20.91
CA THR A 778 7.24 -8.77 20.06
C THR A 778 6.26 -9.74 20.70
N GLN A 779 5.00 -9.33 20.87
CA GLN A 779 3.95 -10.17 21.46
C GLN A 779 3.05 -10.80 20.39
N PHE A 780 2.67 -12.06 20.59
CA PHE A 780 1.85 -12.90 19.70
C PHE A 780 0.66 -13.45 20.52
N VAL A 781 -0.57 -13.37 20.01
CA VAL A 781 -1.78 -13.66 20.81
C VAL A 781 -2.62 -14.77 20.17
N ILE A 782 -2.30 -16.00 20.52
CA ILE A 782 -2.84 -17.21 19.90
C ILE A 782 -4.16 -17.58 20.58
N CYS A 783 -5.26 -17.07 20.04
CA CYS A 783 -6.62 -17.30 20.56
C CYS A 783 -7.29 -18.51 19.93
N SER A 784 -7.45 -19.59 20.70
CA SER A 784 -8.29 -20.73 20.29
C SER A 784 -9.78 -20.35 20.34
N GLY A 785 -10.59 -20.90 19.43
CA GLY A 785 -12.03 -20.64 19.42
C GLY A 785 -12.81 -21.63 18.55
N ASP A 786 -14.05 -21.92 18.96
CA ASP A 786 -14.98 -22.74 18.17
C ASP A 786 -15.42 -21.98 16.90
N SER A 787 -14.91 -22.39 15.75
CA SER A 787 -15.59 -22.10 14.47
C SER A 787 -16.85 -22.98 14.37
N ARG A 788 -18.01 -22.35 14.13
CA ARG A 788 -19.31 -23.01 13.90
C ARG A 788 -19.67 -23.01 12.43
#